data_AF-A0A8C6JJF5-F1
#
_entry.id   AF-A0A8C6JJF5-F1
#
_cell.length_a   1.000
_cell.length_b   1.000
_cell.length_c   1.000
_cell.angle_alpha   90.00
_cell.angle_beta   90.00
_cell.angle_gamma   90.00
#
_symmetry.space_group_name_H-M   'P 1'
#
loop_
_entity.id
_entity.type
_entity.pdbx_description
1 polymer ?
#
loop_
_entity_poly.entity_id
_entity_poly.type
_entity_poly.pdbx_seq_one_letter_code
_entity_poly.pdbx_strand_id
1 'polypeptide(L)'
;MSSLPRRVKSEAKTSPPEYDELPSFPSSSSESEEEEEEWEPKSKIAKRPRLPKKNEAKPKRAAAPRTAVARKKVKKAAIKEELDDPAEDKRMQLLKPKEEDVDIKPKTLHQKPEVPEKVEINSFQRKNMESLASDEKPSTSVPVAGIQVKHEKSEEDFAFDEPPFKKIKSTTSPEGKPVKNLGGNQVKEEFEMNWDIVQALSEITNVEPWVCANLIRLFKEENTIPFIARYRKELINNLEADALREVQQALEELRAVAKKTHTMIQKLKKEGKLSGGLLTALLNCRTSEELDHVSAPYKTGSKGTKAQRAKQLGLEPAALSILQNPMALNLFSYVKPNTKGLSTIQEVEAGVQHILADIFAKDKDTLDFIRKLCQQRYICIQSALAKVSSKTVNEKDIDKFQLYHGFSCNIKSIQHHQILAINRGENLKILTVKVNIPDGVKNEFCRWCVNERWRPKQFLKPELMRILQNSVEDAYKRLIYPLLCREFRSKLTSDAEKESVMMFGRNLRQLLLTSPVRGRTLMGVDPGYKHGCKLAIISPTSQILHTDVVYLHTGQGFREAEKIKRLLLQYNCSTVVIGNGTACRETEAYFADLIMRKFFAPLDVVYCIVNEAGASIYSVSPEACKEMPDLDPNVRSAVSIARRVQDPLAELVKIEPKHIGVGMYQHDVSQTLLKATLDSVVEECVSFVGVDINICSEILLRHIAGLNANRAKNIIEWREKNGPFINREQLKEVKGLGPKSFQQCAGFIRFNQEYIKTFCSNNKKEPESHAFMTKAGAQGKKKGKPVPYASQQPNPLDQTCIHPESYNIAMRFLSLIGGNANDIGKSDMQQKVNAVIRKEGLEGTATRLNTTVHTLQLIIDGLTQPEGFDIRTDFDKPDFKRSIVCFEDLHVGAVLTGKVENATPFGVFVDIGVGKAGLIPVRNITEAKLSKVKKRRSLGLGPGERVEVRVLNVDIPRLRITLDLIRVL
;
A
#
# COMPACT_ATOMS: atom_id res chain seq x y z
N MET A 1 -53.41 -5.25 -20.21
CA MET A 1 -54.13 -4.23 -21.01
C MET A 1 -54.53 -3.10 -20.07
N SER A 2 -54.91 -1.93 -20.62
CA SER A 2 -55.97 -0.99 -20.14
C SER A 2 -56.23 -0.73 -18.64
N SER A 3 -56.52 0.49 -18.18
CA SER A 3 -56.52 1.82 -18.84
C SER A 3 -56.83 2.95 -17.82
N LEU A 4 -56.50 4.19 -18.18
CA LEU A 4 -57.10 5.44 -17.66
C LEU A 4 -58.52 5.64 -18.29
N PRO A 5 -59.21 6.82 -18.25
CA PRO A 5 -59.16 8.02 -17.40
C PRO A 5 -60.55 8.51 -16.88
N ARG A 6 -60.61 9.66 -16.18
CA ARG A 6 -61.63 10.76 -16.31
C ARG A 6 -61.03 12.06 -15.70
N ARG A 7 -61.01 13.28 -16.29
CA ARG A 7 -61.96 14.18 -17.02
C ARG A 7 -62.94 14.94 -16.07
N VAL A 8 -63.14 16.28 -16.10
CA VAL A 8 -62.59 17.43 -16.89
C VAL A 8 -62.68 18.75 -16.07
N LYS A 9 -61.88 19.80 -16.38
CA LYS A 9 -62.18 21.27 -16.51
C LYS A 9 -60.87 22.12 -16.34
N SER A 10 -60.42 23.06 -17.19
CA SER A 10 -60.99 24.14 -18.06
C SER A 10 -61.28 25.45 -17.29
N GLU A 11 -61.10 26.70 -17.79
CA GLU A 11 -60.77 27.35 -19.09
C GLU A 11 -59.77 28.56 -18.88
N ALA A 12 -59.35 29.43 -19.83
CA ALA A 12 -58.82 29.33 -21.21
C ALA A 12 -58.66 30.77 -21.84
N LYS A 13 -57.58 31.10 -22.58
CA LYS A 13 -57.37 32.18 -23.62
C LYS A 13 -55.87 32.44 -23.92
N THR A 14 -55.28 32.13 -25.09
CA THR A 14 -55.27 32.75 -26.47
C THR A 14 -54.18 33.83 -26.72
N SER A 15 -53.46 33.67 -27.85
CA SER A 15 -52.31 34.42 -28.43
C SER A 15 -52.76 35.35 -29.61
N PRO A 16 -51.99 35.74 -30.67
CA PRO A 16 -50.55 35.66 -31.08
C PRO A 16 -50.03 37.04 -31.62
N PRO A 17 -49.17 37.22 -32.68
CA PRO A 17 -48.12 36.40 -33.33
C PRO A 17 -46.72 37.09 -33.58
N GLU A 18 -45.75 36.28 -34.03
CA GLU A 18 -44.62 36.41 -35.02
C GLU A 18 -44.04 37.80 -35.47
N TYR A 19 -42.79 37.95 -35.95
CA TYR A 19 -42.02 37.17 -36.97
C TYR A 19 -40.48 37.07 -36.73
N ASP A 20 -39.87 36.03 -37.33
CA ASP A 20 -38.56 35.83 -38.04
C ASP A 20 -37.33 36.78 -37.82
N GLU A 21 -36.06 36.42 -38.11
CA GLU A 21 -35.50 35.37 -38.98
C GLU A 21 -34.09 34.84 -38.51
N LEU A 22 -33.53 33.84 -39.22
CA LEU A 22 -32.20 33.20 -39.04
C LEU A 22 -31.11 33.90 -39.91
N PRO A 23 -29.75 33.69 -39.78
CA PRO A 23 -29.11 32.36 -39.84
C PRO A 23 -27.68 32.12 -39.26
N SER A 24 -27.21 30.87 -39.46
CA SER A 24 -25.82 30.42 -39.72
C SER A 24 -24.82 30.11 -38.57
N PHE A 25 -24.01 29.07 -38.82
CA PHE A 25 -22.86 28.61 -38.02
C PHE A 25 -21.58 29.39 -38.39
N PRO A 26 -20.54 29.33 -37.54
CA PRO A 26 -19.31 28.67 -38.04
C PRO A 26 -18.73 27.63 -37.07
N SER A 27 -17.82 26.80 -37.58
CA SER A 27 -17.02 25.84 -36.82
C SER A 27 -15.63 26.39 -36.51
N SER A 28 -15.10 26.16 -35.31
CA SER A 28 -13.64 26.19 -35.06
C SER A 28 -13.26 25.31 -33.86
N SER A 29 -12.04 24.79 -33.89
CA SER A 29 -11.44 23.94 -32.86
C SER A 29 -10.60 24.76 -31.89
N SER A 30 -10.72 24.50 -30.58
CA SER A 30 -9.76 24.94 -29.57
C SER A 30 -9.81 24.07 -28.31
N GLU A 31 -9.04 22.99 -28.30
CA GLU A 31 -8.69 22.29 -27.06
C GLU A 31 -7.79 23.21 -26.23
N SER A 32 -8.23 23.57 -25.02
CA SER A 32 -7.50 24.48 -24.13
C SER A 32 -6.92 23.72 -22.93
N GLU A 33 -5.59 23.74 -22.90
CA GLU A 33 -4.64 23.20 -21.93
C GLU A 33 -5.17 23.10 -20.48
N GLU A 34 -5.14 21.90 -19.89
CA GLU A 34 -5.37 21.73 -18.44
C GLU A 34 -4.06 21.96 -17.68
N GLU A 35 -4.01 23.02 -16.87
CA GLU A 35 -2.94 23.24 -15.88
C GLU A 35 -3.24 22.43 -14.61
N GLU A 36 -2.37 21.49 -14.23
CA GLU A 36 -2.40 20.89 -12.89
C GLU A 36 -1.80 21.87 -11.86
N GLU A 37 -2.66 22.65 -11.18
CA GLU A 37 -2.21 23.55 -10.09
C GLU A 37 -1.49 22.77 -8.98
N GLU A 38 -0.20 23.05 -8.80
CA GLU A 38 0.63 22.48 -7.74
C GLU A 38 0.13 22.91 -6.35
N TRP A 39 -0.17 21.95 -5.48
CA TRP A 39 -0.76 22.23 -4.16
C TRP A 39 0.26 22.77 -3.16
N GLU A 40 0.46 24.09 -3.13
CA GLU A 40 1.21 24.73 -2.05
C GLU A 40 0.46 24.66 -0.70
N PRO A 41 1.11 24.22 0.40
CA PRO A 41 0.50 24.15 1.72
C PRO A 41 0.40 25.55 2.37
N LYS A 42 -0.72 26.24 2.11
CA LYS A 42 -1.03 27.60 2.62
C LYS A 42 -0.70 27.75 4.12
N SER A 43 0.33 28.55 4.41
CA SER A 43 0.83 28.74 5.77
C SER A 43 -0.21 29.39 6.69
N LYS A 44 -0.42 28.80 7.87
CA LYS A 44 -1.39 29.30 8.85
C LYS A 44 -0.82 30.51 9.57
N ILE A 45 -1.24 31.72 9.17
CA ILE A 45 -0.92 32.98 9.85
C ILE A 45 -1.33 32.88 11.34
N ALA A 46 -0.33 32.77 12.21
CA ALA A 46 -0.55 32.64 13.64
C ALA A 46 -1.02 33.98 14.25
N LYS A 47 -2.24 33.99 14.82
CA LYS A 47 -2.71 35.14 15.61
C LYS A 47 -1.80 35.31 16.83
N ARG A 48 -1.09 36.45 16.92
CA ARG A 48 -0.19 36.79 18.03
C ARG A 48 -0.89 36.64 19.40
N PRO A 49 -0.36 35.84 20.33
CA PRO A 49 -0.79 35.86 21.73
C PRO A 49 -0.48 37.22 22.37
N ARG A 50 -1.34 37.69 23.29
CA ARG A 50 -1.03 38.84 24.15
C ARG A 50 -0.02 38.41 25.21
N LEU A 51 1.10 39.12 25.33
CA LEU A 51 2.12 38.88 26.35
C LEU A 51 1.62 39.30 27.75
N PRO A 52 1.81 38.47 28.79
CA PRO A 52 1.62 38.89 30.18
C PRO A 52 2.82 39.75 30.64
N LYS A 53 2.56 40.78 31.45
CA LYS A 53 3.62 41.56 32.11
C LYS A 53 4.37 40.69 33.14
N LYS A 54 5.70 40.80 33.19
CA LYS A 54 6.53 40.46 34.37
C LYS A 54 7.60 41.53 34.57
N ASN A 55 8.03 41.68 35.82
CA ASN A 55 8.84 42.80 36.29
C ASN A 55 10.32 42.67 35.89
N GLU A 56 11.03 43.80 35.86
CA GLU A 56 12.48 43.87 35.66
C GLU A 56 13.26 43.34 36.87
N ALA A 57 14.44 42.78 36.60
CA ALA A 57 15.58 42.76 37.52
C ALA A 57 16.88 42.88 36.69
N LYS A 58 17.80 43.77 37.10
CA LYS A 58 18.99 44.16 36.33
C LYS A 58 20.26 43.38 36.75
N PRO A 59 21.14 42.98 35.83
CA PRO A 59 22.58 42.84 36.09
C PRO A 59 23.35 44.15 35.78
N LYS A 60 24.61 44.26 36.24
CA LYS A 60 25.49 45.45 36.10
C LYS A 60 26.85 45.08 35.48
N ARG A 61 27.44 46.00 34.69
CA ARG A 61 28.88 46.18 34.32
C ARG A 61 29.56 44.98 33.58
N ALA A 62 30.13 45.14 32.37
CA ALA A 62 31.33 45.89 31.94
C ALA A 62 32.66 45.11 32.18
N ALA A 63 33.72 45.17 31.35
CA ALA A 63 34.06 46.12 30.27
C ALA A 63 34.73 45.45 29.02
N ALA A 64 35.32 46.27 28.12
CA ALA A 64 35.86 45.89 26.78
C ALA A 64 37.43 45.87 26.77
N PRO A 65 38.25 46.06 25.69
CA PRO A 65 37.97 46.63 24.34
C PRO A 65 38.69 46.02 23.09
N ARG A 66 38.51 46.75 21.95
CA ARG A 66 39.24 46.81 20.64
C ARG A 66 38.62 46.01 19.46
N THR A 67 38.71 46.37 18.16
CA THR A 67 38.91 47.65 17.38
C THR A 67 38.62 47.34 15.87
N ALA A 68 38.36 48.25 14.92
CA ALA A 68 37.63 49.54 14.84
C ALA A 68 37.65 50.10 13.39
N VAL A 69 36.61 50.87 12.96
CA VAL A 69 36.53 51.71 11.71
C VAL A 69 36.46 50.93 10.36
N ALA A 70 35.68 51.24 9.30
CA ALA A 70 34.76 52.32 8.86
C ALA A 70 33.40 51.71 8.32
N ARG A 71 32.33 52.34 7.75
CA ARG A 71 31.91 53.71 7.30
C ARG A 71 32.36 54.14 5.88
N LYS A 72 31.57 54.79 4.97
CA LYS A 72 30.13 55.21 4.93
C LYS A 72 29.69 55.75 3.52
N LYS A 73 28.45 55.47 3.05
CA LYS A 73 27.51 56.33 2.25
C LYS A 73 27.86 56.82 0.80
N VAL A 74 26.95 57.37 -0.05
CA VAL A 74 25.51 57.14 -0.45
C VAL A 74 25.03 58.21 -1.51
N LYS A 75 23.94 57.95 -2.27
CA LYS A 75 23.14 58.81 -3.23
C LYS A 75 23.52 58.75 -4.74
N LYS A 76 22.69 59.19 -5.73
CA LYS A 76 21.21 59.13 -6.01
C LYS A 76 20.87 59.89 -7.34
N ALA A 77 19.98 59.36 -8.21
CA ALA A 77 19.21 60.06 -9.29
C ALA A 77 20.02 60.63 -10.51
N ALA A 78 19.47 61.06 -11.66
CA ALA A 78 18.29 60.68 -12.50
C ALA A 78 18.25 61.55 -13.82
N ILE A 79 17.23 61.38 -14.69
CA ILE A 79 16.75 62.24 -15.84
C ILE A 79 17.03 61.71 -17.28
N LYS A 80 16.20 62.17 -18.25
CA LYS A 80 16.01 61.72 -19.66
C LYS A 80 16.81 62.56 -20.70
N GLU A 81 16.90 62.12 -21.96
CA GLU A 81 16.11 62.55 -23.17
C GLU A 81 16.54 61.69 -24.41
N GLU A 82 15.63 61.22 -25.28
CA GLU A 82 15.24 61.74 -26.64
C GLU A 82 16.41 61.77 -27.68
N LEU A 83 16.25 61.43 -28.98
CA LEU A 83 15.09 61.04 -29.81
C LEU A 83 15.55 60.25 -31.09
N ASP A 84 14.67 60.15 -32.10
CA ASP A 84 14.86 59.83 -33.54
C ASP A 84 14.71 58.39 -34.08
N ASP A 85 14.05 58.34 -35.25
CA ASP A 85 13.63 57.23 -36.12
C ASP A 85 13.52 57.81 -37.56
N PRO A 86 13.80 57.07 -38.65
CA PRO A 86 12.83 57.11 -39.76
C PRO A 86 12.69 55.83 -40.62
N ALA A 87 11.45 55.34 -40.68
CA ALA A 87 10.60 55.19 -41.89
C ALA A 87 11.09 54.55 -43.21
N GLU A 88 10.34 53.52 -43.66
CA GLU A 88 9.84 53.21 -45.04
C GLU A 88 10.85 53.11 -46.23
N ASP A 89 10.61 52.46 -47.39
CA ASP A 89 9.38 52.14 -48.14
C ASP A 89 9.65 51.02 -49.20
N LYS A 90 8.57 50.54 -49.86
CA LYS A 90 8.45 49.79 -51.14
C LYS A 90 8.76 48.28 -51.15
N ARG A 91 7.90 47.34 -51.58
CA ARG A 91 6.66 47.27 -52.42
C ARG A 91 6.89 47.04 -53.93
N MET A 92 6.75 45.78 -54.37
CA MET A 92 6.00 45.27 -55.56
C MET A 92 5.77 43.75 -55.32
N GLN A 93 4.69 43.05 -55.71
CA GLN A 93 3.91 43.01 -56.97
C GLN A 93 4.72 42.38 -58.14
N LEU A 94 4.17 41.59 -59.08
CA LEU A 94 2.78 41.17 -59.36
C LEU A 94 2.81 39.93 -60.31
N LEU A 95 1.83 39.01 -60.22
CA LEU A 95 1.01 38.48 -61.35
C LEU A 95 0.32 37.12 -61.08
N LYS A 96 -0.87 36.93 -61.69
CA LYS A 96 -1.63 35.69 -61.93
C LYS A 96 -1.80 35.53 -63.47
N PRO A 97 -2.15 34.36 -64.03
CA PRO A 97 -3.57 33.92 -64.23
C PRO A 97 -3.85 32.52 -63.62
N LYS A 98 -5.08 32.06 -63.31
CA LYS A 98 -6.31 31.75 -64.12
C LYS A 98 -6.09 30.57 -65.10
N GLU A 99 -6.76 29.42 -64.90
CA GLU A 99 -8.00 28.94 -65.61
C GLU A 99 -7.69 28.43 -67.03
N GLU A 100 -8.30 27.38 -67.60
CA GLU A 100 -9.23 26.33 -67.14
C GLU A 100 -9.03 25.09 -68.07
N ASP A 101 -10.05 24.25 -68.29
CA ASP A 101 -10.09 23.10 -69.22
C ASP A 101 -9.14 21.88 -68.95
N VAL A 102 -9.37 20.66 -69.45
CA VAL A 102 -10.55 19.77 -69.60
C VAL A 102 -10.15 18.57 -70.49
N ASP A 103 -10.59 17.37 -70.10
CA ASP A 103 -10.78 16.13 -70.90
C ASP A 103 -9.62 15.12 -71.21
N ILE A 104 -10.09 13.96 -71.72
CA ILE A 104 -9.43 12.83 -72.40
C ILE A 104 -8.82 11.72 -71.53
N LYS A 105 -9.70 10.79 -71.14
CA LYS A 105 -9.40 9.34 -71.09
C LYS A 105 -9.28 8.80 -72.53
N PRO A 106 -8.63 7.64 -72.79
CA PRO A 106 -9.49 6.46 -73.08
C PRO A 106 -8.96 5.05 -72.71
N LYS A 107 -9.86 4.27 -72.10
CA LYS A 107 -10.35 2.92 -72.49
C LYS A 107 -9.37 1.80 -72.91
N THR A 108 -9.59 0.61 -72.35
CA THR A 108 -10.24 -0.59 -72.99
C THR A 108 -10.27 -1.77 -71.98
N LEU A 109 -11.13 -2.81 -72.05
CA LEU A 109 -12.29 -3.15 -72.89
C LEU A 109 -13.37 -3.90 -72.03
N HIS A 110 -14.46 -4.37 -72.66
CA HIS A 110 -15.67 -5.05 -72.12
C HIS A 110 -15.40 -6.43 -71.41
N GLN A 111 -16.34 -7.16 -70.76
CA GLN A 111 -17.76 -7.37 -71.10
C GLN A 111 -18.64 -7.93 -69.94
N LYS A 112 -19.96 -8.03 -70.19
CA LYS A 112 -21.07 -8.60 -69.36
C LYS A 112 -21.16 -10.15 -69.49
N PRO A 113 -22.04 -10.93 -68.78
CA PRO A 113 -23.36 -10.60 -68.16
C PRO A 113 -23.60 -11.32 -66.77
N GLU A 114 -24.75 -11.49 -66.08
CA GLU A 114 -26.08 -10.82 -66.01
C GLU A 114 -26.77 -10.95 -64.60
N VAL A 115 -27.89 -11.70 -64.43
CA VAL A 115 -28.88 -11.76 -63.30
C VAL A 115 -29.76 -13.04 -63.43
N PRO A 116 -30.87 -13.35 -62.67
CA PRO A 116 -31.61 -12.65 -61.59
C PRO A 116 -31.70 -13.51 -60.28
N GLU A 117 -32.68 -13.53 -59.34
CA GLU A 117 -34.02 -12.93 -59.17
C GLU A 117 -34.39 -12.70 -57.67
N LYS A 118 -35.41 -13.40 -57.11
CA LYS A 118 -36.10 -13.15 -55.82
C LYS A 118 -36.76 -14.44 -55.30
N VAL A 119 -37.23 -14.42 -54.03
CA VAL A 119 -38.58 -14.90 -53.60
C VAL A 119 -38.96 -14.24 -52.26
N GLU A 120 -40.25 -14.29 -51.91
CA GLU A 120 -40.92 -13.39 -50.97
C GLU A 120 -41.23 -13.95 -49.56
N ILE A 121 -41.36 -13.02 -48.60
CA ILE A 121 -42.41 -12.87 -47.57
C ILE A 121 -42.91 -14.13 -46.82
N ASN A 122 -42.65 -14.17 -45.50
CA ASN A 122 -43.63 -14.26 -44.39
C ASN A 122 -42.87 -14.55 -43.05
N SER A 123 -43.40 -14.36 -41.84
CA SER A 123 -44.22 -13.34 -41.14
C SER A 123 -44.75 -14.01 -39.86
N PHE A 124 -45.16 -13.22 -38.85
CA PHE A 124 -45.70 -13.69 -37.54
C PHE A 124 -44.75 -14.56 -36.66
N GLN A 125 -45.09 -14.82 -35.40
CA GLN A 125 -45.24 -13.86 -34.27
C GLN A 125 -45.28 -14.66 -32.95
N ARG A 126 -44.64 -14.13 -31.90
CA ARG A 126 -45.08 -14.18 -30.48
C ARG A 126 -45.50 -15.53 -29.83
N LYS A 127 -44.78 -15.78 -28.72
CA LYS A 127 -45.27 -15.91 -27.32
C LYS A 127 -45.47 -17.29 -26.68
N ASN A 128 -45.13 -17.28 -25.37
CA ASN A 128 -45.72 -18.04 -24.25
C ASN A 128 -45.49 -19.57 -24.22
N MET A 129 -45.56 -20.24 -23.07
CA MET A 129 -45.16 -19.92 -21.66
C MET A 129 -45.19 -21.24 -20.87
N GLU A 130 -44.49 -21.34 -19.73
CA GLU A 130 -44.69 -22.36 -18.66
C GLU A 130 -44.60 -23.86 -19.08
N SER A 131 -43.51 -24.56 -18.77
CA SER A 131 -43.14 -25.14 -17.47
C SER A 131 -43.96 -26.36 -17.02
N LEU A 132 -43.26 -27.47 -16.79
CA LEU A 132 -43.60 -28.54 -15.84
C LEU A 132 -42.32 -29.35 -15.54
N ALA A 133 -42.37 -30.21 -14.52
CA ALA A 133 -41.18 -30.77 -13.84
C ALA A 133 -41.09 -32.30 -13.95
N SER A 134 -40.20 -32.91 -13.13
CA SER A 134 -40.03 -34.36 -12.90
C SER A 134 -39.39 -35.16 -14.07
N ASP A 135 -38.61 -36.24 -13.87
CA ASP A 135 -37.83 -36.62 -12.68
C ASP A 135 -36.70 -37.64 -12.99
N GLU A 136 -35.88 -37.93 -11.98
CA GLU A 136 -35.12 -39.18 -11.75
C GLU A 136 -34.01 -39.71 -12.72
N LYS A 137 -33.18 -40.57 -12.11
CA LYS A 137 -32.07 -41.44 -12.63
C LYS A 137 -32.60 -42.91 -12.69
N PRO A 138 -31.92 -44.00 -13.14
CA PRO A 138 -30.47 -44.38 -13.10
C PRO A 138 -29.90 -44.93 -14.45
N SER A 139 -28.59 -45.09 -14.74
CA SER A 139 -27.41 -45.71 -14.09
C SER A 139 -27.25 -47.24 -14.26
N THR A 140 -26.35 -47.67 -15.18
CA THR A 140 -25.56 -48.93 -15.26
C THR A 140 -24.34 -48.67 -16.16
N SER A 141 -23.06 -48.87 -15.80
CA SER A 141 -22.28 -50.13 -15.67
C SER A 141 -22.36 -51.03 -16.92
N VAL A 142 -21.28 -51.56 -17.55
CA VAL A 142 -20.09 -52.32 -17.08
C VAL A 142 -18.91 -52.18 -18.10
N PRO A 143 -17.61 -52.41 -17.76
CA PRO A 143 -16.44 -52.13 -18.62
C PRO A 143 -15.76 -53.36 -19.28
N VAL A 144 -14.85 -53.12 -20.25
CA VAL A 144 -13.94 -54.12 -20.86
C VAL A 144 -12.54 -53.50 -21.16
N ALA A 145 -11.47 -54.32 -21.12
CA ALA A 145 -10.08 -53.98 -21.50
C ALA A 145 -9.88 -54.05 -23.05
N GLY A 146 -8.75 -53.68 -23.69
CA GLY A 146 -7.46 -53.11 -23.26
C GLY A 146 -6.33 -53.59 -24.20
N ILE A 147 -5.54 -52.69 -24.79
CA ILE A 147 -4.52 -52.99 -25.83
C ILE A 147 -3.21 -52.22 -25.57
N GLN A 148 -2.09 -52.75 -26.04
CA GLN A 148 -0.73 -52.25 -25.78
C GLN A 148 -0.15 -51.31 -26.86
N VAL A 149 0.58 -50.29 -26.38
CA VAL A 149 1.87 -49.76 -26.87
C VAL A 149 2.10 -49.64 -28.40
N LYS A 150 2.40 -48.41 -28.83
CA LYS A 150 3.52 -48.13 -29.74
C LYS A 150 4.28 -46.88 -29.27
N HIS A 151 5.60 -46.90 -29.46
CA HIS A 151 6.52 -45.81 -29.11
C HIS A 151 6.82 -44.98 -30.37
N GLU A 152 6.88 -43.66 -30.23
CA GLU A 152 7.67 -42.81 -31.11
C GLU A 152 8.23 -41.63 -30.29
N LYS A 153 9.27 -40.96 -30.79
CA LYS A 153 10.11 -40.04 -30.00
C LYS A 153 9.66 -38.59 -30.13
N SER A 154 9.79 -37.83 -29.04
CA SER A 154 9.76 -36.36 -29.02
C SER A 154 11.05 -35.85 -28.35
N GLU A 155 11.55 -34.70 -28.81
CA GLU A 155 12.84 -34.14 -28.39
C GLU A 155 12.77 -33.45 -27.01
N GLU A 156 13.91 -33.38 -26.31
CA GLU A 156 14.00 -32.90 -24.92
C GLU A 156 14.21 -31.39 -24.83
N ASP A 157 13.13 -30.63 -24.78
CA ASP A 157 13.18 -29.19 -24.46
C ASP A 157 13.28 -29.00 -22.94
N PHE A 158 14.45 -28.59 -22.44
CA PHE A 158 14.87 -28.78 -21.04
C PHE A 158 14.37 -27.67 -20.09
N ALA A 159 13.05 -27.55 -19.93
CA ALA A 159 12.41 -26.60 -19.02
C ALA A 159 12.40 -27.10 -17.55
N PHE A 160 12.99 -26.33 -16.64
CA PHE A 160 13.10 -26.67 -15.21
C PHE A 160 11.82 -26.35 -14.41
N ASP A 161 10.74 -27.06 -14.72
CA ASP A 161 9.41 -26.84 -14.15
C ASP A 161 9.28 -27.52 -12.76
N GLU A 162 9.71 -26.84 -11.69
CA GLU A 162 9.51 -27.34 -10.33
C GLU A 162 8.00 -27.46 -10.00
N PRO A 163 7.57 -28.55 -9.32
CA PRO A 163 6.16 -28.77 -9.06
C PRO A 163 5.62 -27.74 -8.05
N PRO A 164 4.63 -26.91 -8.39
CA PRO A 164 4.12 -25.89 -7.48
C PRO A 164 3.57 -26.57 -6.22
N PHE A 165 4.06 -26.14 -5.06
CA PHE A 165 3.77 -26.74 -3.76
C PHE A 165 2.28 -27.04 -3.59
N LYS A 166 1.92 -28.33 -3.67
CA LYS A 166 0.63 -28.80 -3.17
C LYS A 166 0.57 -28.35 -1.71
N LYS A 167 -0.47 -27.61 -1.31
CA LYS A 167 -0.80 -27.47 0.12
C LYS A 167 -0.90 -28.89 0.68
N ILE A 168 0.09 -29.30 1.46
CA ILE A 168 0.07 -30.59 2.15
C ILE A 168 -1.13 -30.50 3.10
N LYS A 169 -2.20 -31.22 2.77
CA LYS A 169 -3.21 -31.56 3.77
C LYS A 169 -2.53 -32.53 4.72
N SER A 170 -1.96 -31.99 5.80
CA SER A 170 -1.42 -32.77 6.91
C SER A 170 -2.57 -33.51 7.58
N THR A 171 -2.89 -34.70 7.08
CA THR A 171 -3.82 -35.64 7.74
C THR A 171 -3.25 -36.19 9.05
N THR A 172 -1.96 -35.94 9.30
CA THR A 172 -1.30 -35.93 10.59
C THR A 172 -0.61 -34.57 10.75
N SER A 173 -1.10 -33.73 11.65
CA SER A 173 -0.41 -32.48 12.00
C SER A 173 0.96 -32.81 12.62
N PRO A 174 2.09 -32.23 12.15
CA PRO A 174 3.27 -32.18 12.99
C PRO A 174 2.91 -31.36 14.22
N GLU A 175 3.07 -31.93 15.42
CA GLU A 175 2.80 -31.22 16.66
C GLU A 175 3.78 -30.04 16.78
N GLY A 176 3.31 -28.85 16.42
CA GLY A 176 3.90 -27.57 16.81
C GLY A 176 3.78 -27.43 18.32
N LYS A 177 4.60 -28.18 19.05
CA LYS A 177 4.56 -28.24 20.52
C LYS A 177 4.72 -26.82 21.04
N PRO A 178 3.77 -26.30 21.83
CA PRO A 178 3.99 -25.03 22.52
C PRO A 178 5.28 -25.20 23.30
N VAL A 179 6.28 -24.36 23.01
CA VAL A 179 7.61 -24.44 23.61
C VAL A 179 7.40 -24.49 25.13
N LYS A 180 7.74 -25.63 25.76
CA LYS A 180 7.55 -25.83 27.21
C LYS A 180 8.03 -24.57 27.92
N ASN A 181 7.15 -23.87 28.64
CA ASN A 181 7.45 -22.56 29.22
C ASN A 181 8.78 -22.59 29.99
N LEU A 182 9.85 -22.10 29.35
CA LEU A 182 11.23 -22.14 29.86
C LEU A 182 11.38 -21.02 30.87
N GLY A 183 10.83 -21.28 32.06
CA GLY A 183 10.46 -20.28 33.06
C GLY A 183 8.98 -19.93 32.97
N GLY A 184 8.28 -19.96 34.11
CA GLY A 184 6.87 -19.58 34.25
C GLY A 184 6.62 -18.06 34.15
N ASN A 185 7.34 -17.37 33.28
CA ASN A 185 7.15 -15.95 33.01
C ASN A 185 5.87 -15.78 32.17
N GLN A 186 4.74 -15.54 32.85
CA GLN A 186 3.59 -14.86 32.25
C GLN A 186 4.08 -13.63 31.46
N VAL A 187 3.39 -13.30 30.36
CA VAL A 187 3.71 -12.13 29.53
C VAL A 187 3.33 -10.85 30.29
N LYS A 188 4.21 -10.43 31.21
CA LYS A 188 4.03 -9.23 32.03
C LYS A 188 4.29 -7.99 31.17
N GLU A 189 3.20 -7.40 30.71
CA GLU A 189 3.15 -6.07 30.11
C GLU A 189 3.33 -4.97 31.19
N GLU A 190 3.56 -3.73 30.75
CA GLU A 190 3.76 -2.57 31.65
C GLU A 190 2.48 -2.11 32.37
N PHE A 191 1.31 -2.54 31.87
CA PHE A 191 -0.01 -2.03 32.23
C PHE A 191 -0.96 -3.20 32.50
N GLU A 192 -1.56 -3.23 33.68
CA GLU A 192 -2.45 -4.30 34.14
C GLU A 192 -3.89 -4.02 33.70
N MET A 193 -4.47 -4.90 32.90
CA MET A 193 -5.83 -4.78 32.34
C MET A 193 -6.68 -5.98 32.76
N ASN A 194 -8.01 -5.84 32.73
CA ASN A 194 -8.93 -6.94 33.08
C ASN A 194 -9.08 -8.01 31.97
N TRP A 195 -8.21 -7.98 30.96
CA TRP A 195 -8.18 -8.91 29.84
C TRP A 195 -6.76 -9.37 29.57
N ASP A 196 -6.59 -10.64 29.19
CA ASP A 196 -5.32 -11.17 28.71
C ASP A 196 -5.02 -10.61 27.31
N ILE A 197 -3.85 -10.00 27.15
CA ILE A 197 -3.37 -9.47 25.87
C ILE A 197 -3.14 -10.56 24.83
N VAL A 198 -2.78 -11.78 25.25
CA VAL A 198 -2.57 -12.93 24.33
C VAL A 198 -3.90 -13.36 23.71
N GLN A 199 -4.95 -13.51 24.54
CA GLN A 199 -6.30 -13.83 24.05
C GLN A 199 -6.88 -12.68 23.23
N ALA A 200 -6.78 -11.43 23.69
CA ALA A 200 -7.28 -10.28 22.94
C ALA A 200 -6.60 -10.14 21.56
N LEU A 201 -5.29 -10.40 21.47
CA LEU A 201 -4.56 -10.39 20.20
C LEU A 201 -4.98 -11.56 19.29
N SER A 202 -5.18 -12.75 19.85
CA SER A 202 -5.68 -13.93 19.13
C SER A 202 -7.11 -13.70 18.57
N GLU A 203 -8.02 -13.17 19.38
CA GLU A 203 -9.39 -12.80 18.99
C GLU A 203 -9.43 -11.77 17.85
N ILE A 204 -8.50 -10.81 17.82
CA ILE A 204 -8.43 -9.75 16.80
C ILE A 204 -7.80 -10.24 15.49
N THR A 205 -6.76 -11.07 15.57
CA THR A 205 -5.93 -11.46 14.41
C THR A 205 -6.25 -12.84 13.84
N ASN A 206 -7.09 -13.64 14.53
CA ASN A 206 -7.35 -15.05 14.22
C ASN A 206 -6.07 -15.92 14.16
N VAL A 207 -5.02 -15.50 14.89
CA VAL A 207 -3.76 -16.24 15.08
C VAL A 207 -3.82 -17.03 16.38
N GLU A 208 -3.21 -18.21 16.42
CA GLU A 208 -3.26 -19.11 17.59
C GLU A 208 -2.63 -18.48 18.85
N PRO A 209 -3.21 -18.62 20.06
CA PRO A 209 -2.71 -17.95 21.26
C PRO A 209 -1.23 -18.22 21.60
N TRP A 210 -0.72 -19.42 21.31
CA TRP A 210 0.69 -19.76 21.55
C TRP A 210 1.64 -19.00 20.59
N VAL A 211 1.22 -18.76 19.35
CA VAL A 211 1.93 -17.91 18.39
C VAL A 211 1.88 -16.46 18.84
N CYS A 212 0.72 -15.96 19.27
CA CYS A 212 0.59 -14.61 19.83
C CYS A 212 1.55 -14.39 21.02
N ALA A 213 1.64 -15.34 21.96
CA ALA A 213 2.56 -15.26 23.09
C ALA A 213 4.04 -15.24 22.66
N ASN A 214 4.42 -16.08 21.68
CA ASN A 214 5.76 -16.06 21.10
C ASN A 214 6.08 -14.73 20.38
N LEU A 215 5.14 -14.18 19.61
CA LEU A 215 5.31 -12.92 18.90
C LEU A 215 5.44 -11.74 19.86
N ILE A 216 4.61 -11.65 20.90
CA ILE A 216 4.74 -10.60 21.92
C ILE A 216 6.13 -10.66 22.58
N ARG A 217 6.65 -11.86 22.86
CA ARG A 217 8.03 -12.04 23.35
C ARG A 217 9.07 -11.62 22.32
N LEU A 218 8.97 -12.07 21.07
CA LEU A 218 9.94 -11.75 20.01
C LEU A 218 10.01 -10.25 19.73
N PHE A 219 8.88 -9.54 19.68
CA PHE A 219 8.86 -8.08 19.53
C PHE A 219 9.40 -7.36 20.78
N LYS A 220 9.13 -7.88 21.99
CA LYS A 220 9.70 -7.36 23.26
C LYS A 220 11.22 -7.58 23.38
N GLU A 221 11.74 -8.59 22.69
CA GLU A 221 13.18 -8.88 22.51
C GLU A 221 13.82 -8.09 21.35
N GLU A 222 13.14 -7.08 20.78
CA GLU A 222 13.58 -6.26 19.64
C GLU A 222 13.96 -7.09 18.39
N ASN A 223 13.23 -8.18 18.10
CA ASN A 223 13.38 -8.89 16.83
C ASN A 223 12.55 -8.21 15.73
N THR A 224 13.14 -7.99 14.55
CA THR A 224 12.47 -7.37 13.39
C THR A 224 11.63 -8.37 12.62
N ILE A 225 10.65 -7.90 11.85
CA ILE A 225 9.78 -8.76 11.03
C ILE A 225 10.59 -9.64 10.05
N PRO A 226 11.59 -9.14 9.31
CA PRO A 226 12.37 -9.99 8.40
C PRO A 226 13.18 -11.07 9.15
N PHE A 227 13.73 -10.74 10.32
CA PHE A 227 14.47 -11.69 11.15
C PHE A 227 13.56 -12.80 11.67
N ILE A 228 12.38 -12.44 12.19
CA ILE A 228 11.35 -13.38 12.65
C ILE A 228 10.89 -14.29 11.51
N ALA A 229 10.52 -13.70 10.36
CA ALA A 229 9.99 -14.42 9.19
C ALA A 229 11.01 -15.37 8.54
N ARG A 230 12.32 -15.11 8.64
CA ARG A 230 13.37 -15.99 8.09
C ARG A 230 13.89 -17.01 9.09
N TYR A 231 14.22 -16.60 10.32
CA TYR A 231 14.98 -17.42 11.27
C TYR A 231 14.19 -17.92 12.48
N ARG A 232 12.90 -17.58 12.63
CA ARG A 232 12.05 -18.00 13.76
C ARG A 232 10.71 -18.61 13.32
N LYS A 233 10.64 -19.17 12.10
CA LYS A 233 9.43 -19.75 11.48
C LYS A 233 8.72 -20.77 12.37
N GLU A 234 9.48 -21.55 13.11
CA GLU A 234 9.04 -22.56 14.06
C GLU A 234 8.26 -21.97 15.27
N LEU A 235 8.60 -20.75 15.70
CA LEU A 235 7.94 -20.09 16.84
C LEU A 235 6.62 -19.41 16.45
N ILE A 236 6.40 -19.22 15.14
CA ILE A 236 5.34 -18.38 14.59
C ILE A 236 4.34 -19.16 13.71
N ASN A 237 4.37 -20.49 13.73
CA ASN A 237 3.58 -21.37 12.85
C ASN A 237 3.65 -20.96 11.36
N ASN A 238 4.86 -20.63 10.87
CA ASN A 238 5.13 -20.22 9.49
C ASN A 238 4.35 -18.98 8.96
N LEU A 239 3.92 -18.06 9.84
CA LEU A 239 3.32 -16.79 9.41
C LEU A 239 4.27 -15.98 8.49
N GLU A 240 3.69 -15.44 7.41
CA GLU A 240 4.37 -14.55 6.46
C GLU A 240 4.50 -13.12 7.01
N ALA A 241 5.39 -12.32 6.41
CA ALA A 241 5.70 -10.97 6.88
C ALA A 241 4.48 -10.03 6.97
N ASP A 242 3.50 -10.18 6.07
CA ASP A 242 2.24 -9.44 6.12
C ASP A 242 1.43 -9.73 7.40
N ALA A 243 1.24 -11.01 7.75
CA ALA A 243 0.53 -11.38 8.97
C ALA A 243 1.31 -10.96 10.24
N LEU A 244 2.65 -10.93 10.17
CA LEU A 244 3.48 -10.39 11.25
C LEU A 244 3.28 -8.87 11.44
N ARG A 245 3.07 -8.11 10.36
CA ARG A 245 2.70 -6.67 10.42
C ARG A 245 1.33 -6.49 11.06
N GLU A 246 0.33 -7.26 10.64
CA GLU A 246 -1.02 -7.22 11.20
C GLU A 246 -1.03 -7.52 12.71
N VAL A 247 -0.29 -8.54 13.15
CA VAL A 247 -0.15 -8.89 14.58
C VAL A 247 0.63 -7.82 15.35
N GLN A 248 1.71 -7.26 14.79
CA GLN A 248 2.44 -6.16 15.44
C GLN A 248 1.55 -4.93 15.62
N GLN A 249 0.81 -4.52 14.59
CA GLN A 249 -0.10 -3.38 14.66
C GLN A 249 -1.20 -3.60 15.69
N ALA A 250 -1.85 -4.76 15.70
CA ALA A 250 -2.89 -5.07 16.70
C ALA A 250 -2.35 -5.06 18.14
N LEU A 251 -1.12 -5.54 18.35
CA LEU A 251 -0.42 -5.48 19.63
C LEU A 251 -0.10 -4.04 20.06
N GLU A 252 0.35 -3.19 19.13
CA GLU A 252 0.60 -1.76 19.39
C GLU A 252 -0.69 -0.98 19.68
N GLU A 253 -1.79 -1.29 18.99
CA GLU A 253 -3.12 -0.72 19.23
C GLU A 253 -3.62 -1.09 20.65
N LEU A 254 -3.54 -2.37 21.05
CA LEU A 254 -3.89 -2.83 22.40
C LEU A 254 -3.03 -2.17 23.49
N ARG A 255 -1.71 -2.10 23.30
CA ARG A 255 -0.78 -1.40 24.21
C ARG A 255 -1.10 0.10 24.32
N ALA A 256 -1.44 0.74 23.20
CA ALA A 256 -1.85 2.15 23.19
C ALA A 256 -3.15 2.40 23.96
N VAL A 257 -4.13 1.47 23.89
CA VAL A 257 -5.35 1.53 24.73
C VAL A 257 -4.99 1.37 26.20
N ALA A 258 -4.24 0.34 26.60
CA ALA A 258 -3.86 0.11 27.99
C ALA A 258 -3.11 1.31 28.61
N LYS A 259 -2.18 1.91 27.87
CA LYS A 259 -1.42 3.12 28.26
C LYS A 259 -2.30 4.36 28.41
N LYS A 260 -3.24 4.59 27.48
CA LYS A 260 -4.23 5.67 27.58
C LYS A 260 -5.15 5.47 28.80
N THR A 261 -5.61 4.24 29.03
CA THR A 261 -6.44 3.85 30.19
C THR A 261 -5.73 4.16 31.51
N HIS A 262 -4.48 3.74 31.69
CA HIS A 262 -3.73 4.03 32.91
C HIS A 262 -3.49 5.53 33.12
N THR A 263 -3.19 6.27 32.05
CA THR A 263 -3.07 7.74 32.08
C THR A 263 -4.38 8.40 32.53
N MET A 264 -5.52 7.89 32.06
CA MET A 264 -6.86 8.35 32.46
C MET A 264 -7.15 8.04 33.94
N ILE A 265 -6.86 6.82 34.41
CA ILE A 265 -7.03 6.41 35.81
C ILE A 265 -6.19 7.28 36.75
N GLN A 266 -4.91 7.53 36.42
CA GLN A 266 -4.04 8.41 37.21
C GLN A 266 -4.59 9.85 37.31
N LYS A 267 -5.13 10.39 36.21
CA LYS A 267 -5.78 11.71 36.21
C LYS A 267 -7.03 11.72 37.09
N LEU A 268 -7.92 10.73 36.95
CA LEU A 268 -9.15 10.61 37.73
C LEU A 268 -8.90 10.43 39.23
N LYS A 269 -7.83 9.70 39.60
CA LYS A 269 -7.38 9.55 40.98
C LYS A 269 -6.90 10.90 41.57
N LYS A 270 -6.13 11.68 40.79
CA LYS A 270 -5.70 13.05 41.17
C LYS A 270 -6.86 14.04 41.28
N GLU A 271 -7.92 13.86 40.49
CA GLU A 271 -9.14 14.69 40.55
C GLU A 271 -10.15 14.24 41.63
N GLY A 272 -9.89 13.14 42.36
CA GLY A 272 -10.81 12.61 43.38
C GLY A 272 -12.11 12.01 42.81
N LYS A 273 -12.18 11.73 41.50
CA LYS A 273 -13.41 11.31 40.78
C LYS A 273 -13.46 9.82 40.45
N LEU A 274 -12.45 9.04 40.85
CA LEU A 274 -12.33 7.62 40.55
C LEU A 274 -13.15 6.78 41.55
N SER A 275 -14.26 6.19 41.10
CA SER A 275 -15.01 5.16 41.84
C SER A 275 -14.58 3.76 41.42
N GLY A 276 -14.83 2.74 42.24
CA GLY A 276 -14.47 1.34 41.93
C GLY A 276 -15.13 0.80 40.66
N GLY A 277 -16.40 1.13 40.43
CA GLY A 277 -17.11 0.79 39.18
C GLY A 277 -16.50 1.48 37.95
N LEU A 278 -16.07 2.75 38.08
CA LEU A 278 -15.39 3.46 37.00
C LEU A 278 -14.00 2.87 36.71
N LEU A 279 -13.25 2.47 37.74
CA LEU A 279 -11.97 1.78 37.59
C LEU A 279 -12.14 0.48 36.80
N THR A 280 -13.11 -0.35 37.19
CA THR A 280 -13.41 -1.62 36.51
C THR A 280 -13.84 -1.40 35.07
N ALA A 281 -14.69 -0.40 34.80
CA ALA A 281 -15.10 -0.05 33.44
C ALA A 281 -13.93 0.40 32.56
N LEU A 282 -13.00 1.20 33.09
CA LEU A 282 -11.81 1.65 32.38
C LEU A 282 -10.84 0.48 32.07
N LEU A 283 -10.59 -0.40 33.04
CA LEU A 283 -9.72 -1.57 32.89
C LEU A 283 -10.31 -2.66 31.98
N ASN A 284 -11.62 -2.61 31.71
CA ASN A 284 -12.29 -3.49 30.74
C ASN A 284 -12.17 -3.01 29.28
N CYS A 285 -11.91 -1.72 29.02
CA CYS A 285 -11.89 -1.17 27.67
C CYS A 285 -10.83 -1.88 26.79
N ARG A 286 -11.22 -2.33 25.61
CA ARG A 286 -10.34 -2.94 24.60
C ARG A 286 -10.05 -2.02 23.42
N THR A 287 -10.91 -1.03 23.13
CA THR A 287 -10.67 -0.05 22.05
C THR A 287 -10.58 1.40 22.56
N SER A 288 -10.10 2.31 21.70
CA SER A 288 -10.08 3.75 21.99
C SER A 288 -11.48 4.35 22.16
N GLU A 289 -12.48 3.84 21.45
CA GLU A 289 -13.84 4.38 21.38
C GLU A 289 -14.63 4.04 22.64
N GLU A 290 -14.38 2.88 23.22
CA GLU A 290 -14.86 2.47 24.55
C GLU A 290 -14.27 3.35 25.65
N LEU A 291 -12.94 3.53 25.63
CA LEU A 291 -12.26 4.43 26.57
C LEU A 291 -12.77 5.87 26.42
N ASP A 292 -13.04 6.33 25.19
CA ASP A 292 -13.61 7.64 24.93
C ASP A 292 -15.06 7.79 25.41
N HIS A 293 -15.87 6.72 25.33
CA HIS A 293 -17.24 6.67 25.86
C HIS A 293 -17.25 6.71 27.40
N VAL A 294 -16.47 5.84 28.04
CA VAL A 294 -16.36 5.77 29.52
C VAL A 294 -15.77 7.06 30.10
N SER A 295 -14.78 7.67 29.43
CA SER A 295 -14.12 8.89 29.90
C SER A 295 -14.85 10.19 29.55
N ALA A 296 -15.80 10.21 28.60
CA ALA A 296 -16.50 11.41 28.14
C ALA A 296 -17.05 12.33 29.27
N PRO A 297 -17.66 11.82 30.37
CA PRO A 297 -18.16 12.65 31.48
C PRO A 297 -17.07 13.39 32.28
N TYR A 298 -15.80 13.07 32.05
CA TYR A 298 -14.63 13.57 32.79
C TYR A 298 -13.65 14.36 31.90
N LYS A 299 -13.97 14.57 30.63
CA LYS A 299 -13.15 15.40 29.72
C LYS A 299 -13.29 16.88 30.07
N THR A 300 -12.15 17.57 30.13
CA THR A 300 -12.03 19.00 30.47
C THR A 300 -12.81 19.88 29.48
N GLY A 301 -13.61 20.82 30.00
CA GLY A 301 -14.50 21.66 29.19
C GLY A 301 -15.92 21.10 28.99
N SER A 302 -16.22 19.89 29.47
CA SER A 302 -17.59 19.36 29.49
C SER A 302 -18.50 20.23 30.36
N LYS A 303 -19.71 20.56 29.87
CA LYS A 303 -20.77 21.26 30.62
C LYS A 303 -21.49 20.36 31.65
N GLY A 304 -20.92 19.19 31.96
CA GLY A 304 -21.57 18.11 32.69
C GLY A 304 -22.66 17.40 31.87
N THR A 305 -22.80 16.09 32.03
CA THR A 305 -23.91 15.33 31.45
C THR A 305 -25.23 15.73 32.13
N LYS A 306 -26.38 15.48 31.47
CA LYS A 306 -27.70 15.68 32.10
C LYS A 306 -27.82 14.90 33.42
N ALA A 307 -27.28 13.67 33.46
CA ALA A 307 -27.23 12.85 34.66
C ALA A 307 -26.38 13.47 35.77
N GLN A 308 -25.17 13.97 35.47
CA GLN A 308 -24.32 14.63 36.47
C GLN A 308 -25.03 15.81 37.15
N ARG A 309 -25.81 16.60 36.40
CA ARG A 309 -26.62 17.69 36.96
C ARG A 309 -27.77 17.18 37.83
N ALA A 310 -28.47 16.13 37.40
CA ALA A 310 -29.52 15.51 38.21
C ALA A 310 -28.97 14.86 39.51
N LYS A 311 -27.76 14.29 39.46
CA LYS A 311 -27.04 13.80 40.65
C LYS A 311 -26.68 14.94 41.60
N GLN A 312 -26.23 16.09 41.08
CA GLN A 312 -25.98 17.31 41.86
C GLN A 312 -27.25 17.89 42.51
N LEU A 313 -28.43 17.64 41.93
CA LEU A 313 -29.73 17.98 42.53
C LEU A 313 -30.23 16.95 43.57
N GLY A 314 -29.47 15.88 43.82
CA GLY A 314 -29.81 14.85 44.82
C GLY A 314 -30.77 13.77 44.33
N LEU A 315 -30.99 13.61 43.02
CA LEU A 315 -31.92 12.62 42.46
C LEU A 315 -31.36 11.20 42.31
N GLU A 316 -30.10 10.97 42.69
CA GLU A 316 -29.45 9.65 42.57
C GLU A 316 -30.10 8.56 43.43
N PRO A 317 -30.46 8.79 44.71
CA PRO A 317 -31.15 7.79 45.53
C PRO A 317 -32.52 7.42 44.95
N ALA A 318 -33.26 8.39 44.37
CA ALA A 318 -34.53 8.13 43.70
C ALA A 318 -34.37 7.21 42.48
N ALA A 319 -33.36 7.47 41.64
CA ALA A 319 -33.05 6.63 40.48
C ALA A 319 -32.63 5.20 40.87
N LEU A 320 -31.76 5.05 41.87
CA LEU A 320 -31.35 3.73 42.37
C LEU A 320 -32.51 2.97 43.02
N SER A 321 -33.42 3.67 43.71
CA SER A 321 -34.61 3.06 44.34
C SER A 321 -35.54 2.40 43.31
N ILE A 322 -35.69 2.95 42.10
CA ILE A 322 -36.49 2.32 41.01
C ILE A 322 -35.95 0.92 40.66
N LEU A 323 -34.64 0.72 40.72
CA LEU A 323 -33.98 -0.54 40.37
C LEU A 323 -33.91 -1.53 41.55
N GLN A 324 -33.85 -1.03 42.79
CA GLN A 324 -33.55 -1.84 43.98
C GLN A 324 -34.76 -2.08 44.91
N ASN A 325 -35.57 -1.06 45.16
CA ASN A 325 -36.73 -1.11 46.07
C ASN A 325 -37.78 -0.07 45.63
N PRO A 326 -38.51 -0.32 44.53
CA PRO A 326 -39.46 0.65 43.98
C PRO A 326 -40.68 0.89 44.87
N MET A 327 -41.00 -0.05 45.78
CA MET A 327 -42.19 0.04 46.64
C MET A 327 -42.09 1.18 47.66
N ALA A 328 -40.88 1.42 48.20
CA ALA A 328 -40.59 2.49 49.15
C ALA A 328 -40.41 3.88 48.50
N LEU A 329 -40.34 3.98 47.17
CA LEU A 329 -40.07 5.24 46.48
C LEU A 329 -41.31 6.13 46.41
N ASN A 330 -41.14 7.37 46.88
CA ASN A 330 -42.02 8.50 46.60
C ASN A 330 -41.23 9.58 45.84
N LEU A 331 -41.71 10.00 44.67
CA LEU A 331 -41.08 11.05 43.86
C LEU A 331 -41.49 12.46 44.29
N PHE A 332 -42.65 12.63 44.94
CA PHE A 332 -43.14 13.94 45.38
C PHE A 332 -42.23 14.56 46.45
N SER A 333 -41.57 13.75 47.30
CA SER A 333 -40.64 14.24 48.34
C SER A 333 -39.35 14.87 47.80
N TYR A 334 -39.08 14.76 46.49
CA TYR A 334 -37.94 15.39 45.82
C TYR A 334 -38.28 16.73 45.14
N VAL A 335 -39.57 17.09 45.07
CA VAL A 335 -40.02 18.35 44.47
C VAL A 335 -39.67 19.52 45.40
N LYS A 336 -39.02 20.54 44.85
CA LYS A 336 -38.61 21.76 45.54
C LYS A 336 -38.92 22.98 44.65
N PRO A 337 -40.07 23.66 44.84
CA PRO A 337 -40.56 24.70 43.93
C PRO A 337 -39.50 25.76 43.55
N ASN A 338 -38.71 26.21 44.52
CA ASN A 338 -37.70 27.26 44.34
C ASN A 338 -36.37 26.77 43.74
N THR A 339 -36.24 25.48 43.36
CA THR A 339 -34.99 24.91 42.81
C THR A 339 -35.20 24.43 41.38
N LYS A 340 -34.69 25.19 40.41
CA LYS A 340 -34.78 24.89 38.97
C LYS A 340 -34.20 23.50 38.64
N GLY A 341 -35.01 22.61 38.07
CA GLY A 341 -34.71 21.19 37.87
C GLY A 341 -35.33 20.27 38.92
N LEU A 342 -36.02 20.83 39.92
CA LEU A 342 -36.85 20.15 40.92
C LEU A 342 -38.21 20.87 41.12
N SER A 343 -38.52 21.90 40.34
CA SER A 343 -39.66 22.80 40.59
C SER A 343 -41.02 22.13 40.36
N THR A 344 -41.06 21.07 39.54
CA THR A 344 -42.26 20.24 39.31
C THR A 344 -41.89 18.76 39.37
N ILE A 345 -42.88 17.89 39.57
CA ILE A 345 -42.67 16.43 39.50
C ILE A 345 -42.17 15.99 38.11
N GLN A 346 -42.52 16.70 37.04
CA GLN A 346 -42.04 16.43 35.68
C GLN A 346 -40.53 16.72 35.54
N GLU A 347 -40.01 17.77 36.20
CA GLU A 347 -38.57 18.02 36.26
C GLU A 347 -37.84 16.92 37.07
N VAL A 348 -38.43 16.47 38.18
CA VAL A 348 -37.92 15.35 38.99
C VAL A 348 -37.89 14.05 38.20
N GLU A 349 -38.99 13.70 37.51
CA GLU A 349 -39.06 12.53 36.62
C GLU A 349 -38.00 12.58 35.53
N ALA A 350 -37.88 13.72 34.83
CA ALA A 350 -36.87 13.89 33.79
C ALA A 350 -35.44 13.81 34.36
N GLY A 351 -35.19 14.35 35.55
CA GLY A 351 -33.91 14.23 36.25
C GLY A 351 -33.54 12.77 36.55
N VAL A 352 -34.48 12.01 37.11
CA VAL A 352 -34.35 10.57 37.37
C VAL A 352 -34.15 9.79 36.07
N GLN A 353 -34.94 10.08 35.02
CA GLN A 353 -34.83 9.47 33.70
C GLN A 353 -33.42 9.66 33.11
N HIS A 354 -32.85 10.87 33.20
CA HIS A 354 -31.51 11.14 32.71
C HIS A 354 -30.43 10.35 33.48
N ILE A 355 -30.61 10.09 34.78
CA ILE A 355 -29.67 9.26 35.58
C ILE A 355 -29.78 7.80 35.16
N LEU A 356 -30.99 7.25 35.09
CA LEU A 356 -31.22 5.87 34.64
C LEU A 356 -30.66 5.64 33.23
N ALA A 357 -30.91 6.56 32.29
CA ALA A 357 -30.38 6.47 30.93
C ALA A 357 -28.83 6.50 30.87
N ASP A 358 -28.17 7.22 31.77
CA ASP A 358 -26.71 7.31 31.88
C ASP A 358 -26.08 6.07 32.56
N ILE A 359 -26.85 5.35 33.39
CA ILE A 359 -26.51 4.01 33.91
C ILE A 359 -26.64 2.97 32.78
N PHE A 360 -27.80 2.89 32.13
CA PHE A 360 -28.10 1.86 31.12
C PHE A 360 -27.15 1.93 29.92
N ALA A 361 -26.79 3.14 29.47
CA ALA A 361 -25.87 3.34 28.35
C ALA A 361 -24.37 3.09 28.68
N LYS A 362 -24.04 2.68 29.90
CA LYS A 362 -22.66 2.35 30.34
C LYS A 362 -22.54 0.95 30.93
N ASP A 363 -23.65 0.23 31.04
CA ASP A 363 -23.68 -1.14 31.52
C ASP A 363 -23.13 -2.10 30.45
N LYS A 364 -22.23 -3.00 30.88
CA LYS A 364 -21.57 -3.93 29.97
C LYS A 364 -22.58 -4.81 29.26
N ASP A 365 -23.43 -5.51 30.01
CA ASP A 365 -24.32 -6.53 29.44
C ASP A 365 -25.38 -5.88 28.51
N THR A 366 -25.80 -4.65 28.81
CA THR A 366 -26.65 -3.83 27.93
C THR A 366 -25.96 -3.45 26.61
N LEU A 367 -24.67 -3.07 26.65
CA LEU A 367 -23.89 -2.75 25.44
C LEU A 367 -23.55 -4.01 24.62
N ASP A 368 -23.18 -5.11 25.28
CA ASP A 368 -22.87 -6.38 24.61
C ASP A 368 -24.13 -6.99 23.96
N PHE A 369 -25.30 -6.90 24.60
CA PHE A 369 -26.57 -7.33 24.01
C PHE A 369 -26.90 -6.56 22.72
N ILE A 370 -26.83 -5.22 22.73
CA ILE A 370 -27.16 -4.45 21.52
C ILE A 370 -26.13 -4.62 20.41
N ARG A 371 -24.83 -4.75 20.75
CA ARG A 371 -23.77 -5.05 19.77
C ARG A 371 -24.02 -6.41 19.10
N LYS A 372 -24.36 -7.44 19.88
CA LYS A 372 -24.76 -8.77 19.36
C LYS A 372 -26.03 -8.70 18.49
N LEU A 373 -27.02 -7.89 18.89
CA LEU A 373 -28.23 -7.70 18.09
C LEU A 373 -27.92 -7.04 16.74
N CYS A 374 -27.12 -5.98 16.74
CA CYS A 374 -26.66 -5.29 15.53
C CYS A 374 -25.89 -6.23 14.57
N GLN A 375 -25.06 -7.15 15.09
CA GLN A 375 -24.38 -8.17 14.27
C GLN A 375 -25.35 -9.07 13.49
N GLN A 376 -26.60 -9.23 13.93
CA GLN A 376 -27.61 -10.10 13.30
C GLN A 376 -28.59 -9.36 12.38
N ARG A 377 -28.48 -8.04 12.22
CA ARG A 377 -29.46 -7.22 11.48
C ARG A 377 -28.82 -6.51 10.27
N TYR A 378 -29.68 -6.02 9.36
CA TYR A 378 -29.27 -5.25 8.19
C TYR A 378 -29.05 -3.79 8.61
N ILE A 379 -27.80 -3.39 8.80
CA ILE A 379 -27.39 -2.00 9.07
C ILE A 379 -26.82 -1.42 7.79
N CYS A 380 -27.25 -0.23 7.39
CA CYS A 380 -26.76 0.42 6.18
C CYS A 380 -25.99 1.71 6.46
N ILE A 381 -25.01 1.98 5.61
CA ILE A 381 -24.36 3.27 5.44
C ILE A 381 -24.92 3.92 4.17
N GLN A 382 -25.21 5.22 4.26
CA GLN A 382 -25.88 5.99 3.22
C GLN A 382 -25.14 7.31 2.99
N SER A 383 -24.99 7.71 1.72
CA SER A 383 -24.40 9.01 1.34
C SER A 383 -25.33 9.79 0.42
N ALA A 384 -25.47 11.08 0.68
CA ALA A 384 -26.28 12.00 -0.12
C ALA A 384 -25.55 13.33 -0.34
N LEU A 385 -25.83 14.00 -1.46
CA LEU A 385 -25.25 15.30 -1.81
C LEU A 385 -25.47 16.32 -0.67
N ALA A 386 -24.42 17.03 -0.29
CA ALA A 386 -24.47 18.02 0.77
C ALA A 386 -25.30 19.24 0.35
N LYS A 387 -26.21 19.69 1.22
CA LYS A 387 -27.11 20.84 0.95
C LYS A 387 -26.42 22.22 0.83
N VAL A 388 -25.09 22.26 0.79
CA VAL A 388 -24.26 23.48 0.88
C VAL A 388 -23.15 23.53 -0.19
N SER A 389 -22.87 22.43 -0.90
CA SER A 389 -21.76 22.36 -1.87
C SER A 389 -21.98 23.22 -3.12
N SER A 390 -23.22 23.35 -3.59
CA SER A 390 -23.64 24.00 -4.84
C SER A 390 -23.47 25.53 -4.93
N LYS A 391 -22.60 26.11 -4.10
CA LYS A 391 -22.13 27.50 -4.21
C LYS A 391 -20.62 27.68 -3.95
N THR A 392 -19.86 26.61 -3.67
CA THR A 392 -18.44 26.71 -3.28
C THR A 392 -17.53 25.56 -3.75
N VAL A 393 -18.07 24.57 -4.47
CA VAL A 393 -17.30 23.43 -5.02
C VAL A 393 -17.43 23.41 -6.54
N ASN A 394 -16.34 23.06 -7.23
CA ASN A 394 -16.27 22.98 -8.69
C ASN A 394 -17.17 21.84 -9.21
N GLU A 395 -17.89 22.06 -10.31
CA GLU A 395 -18.80 21.05 -10.88
C GLU A 395 -18.03 19.81 -11.35
N LYS A 396 -16.85 20.00 -11.97
CA LYS A 396 -15.91 18.91 -12.31
C LYS A 396 -15.54 18.02 -11.11
N ASP A 397 -15.61 18.52 -9.87
CA ASP A 397 -15.33 17.71 -8.67
C ASP A 397 -16.58 17.01 -8.11
N ILE A 398 -17.78 17.51 -8.39
CA ILE A 398 -19.04 16.87 -7.97
C ILE A 398 -19.26 15.59 -8.79
N ASP A 399 -19.00 15.62 -10.10
CA ASP A 399 -19.15 14.46 -10.98
C ASP A 399 -18.24 13.28 -10.59
N LYS A 400 -17.05 13.55 -10.03
CA LYS A 400 -16.14 12.51 -9.49
C LYS A 400 -16.78 11.66 -8.38
N PHE A 401 -17.86 12.13 -7.74
CA PHE A 401 -18.61 11.41 -6.70
C PHE A 401 -20.03 11.00 -7.13
N GLN A 402 -20.39 11.11 -8.41
CA GLN A 402 -21.74 10.83 -8.93
C GLN A 402 -22.27 9.43 -8.52
N LEU A 403 -21.41 8.41 -8.52
CA LEU A 403 -21.75 7.03 -8.08
C LEU A 403 -22.18 6.93 -6.60
N TYR A 404 -21.87 7.93 -5.78
CA TYR A 404 -22.17 7.99 -4.35
C TYR A 404 -23.32 8.95 -4.00
N HIS A 405 -23.98 9.55 -5.01
CA HIS A 405 -25.16 10.38 -4.84
C HIS A 405 -26.40 9.52 -4.54
N GLY A 406 -26.87 9.51 -3.29
CA GLY A 406 -28.01 8.68 -2.87
C GLY A 406 -27.66 7.21 -2.64
N PHE A 407 -26.36 6.87 -2.64
CA PHE A 407 -25.86 5.51 -2.42
C PHE A 407 -26.23 4.99 -1.02
N SER A 408 -26.59 3.71 -0.93
CA SER A 408 -27.00 3.03 0.30
C SER A 408 -26.59 1.56 0.24
N CYS A 409 -25.70 1.11 1.12
CA CYS A 409 -25.17 -0.26 1.14
C CYS A 409 -25.14 -0.84 2.56
N ASN A 410 -25.18 -2.17 2.69
CA ASN A 410 -25.00 -2.84 3.98
C ASN A 410 -23.55 -2.73 4.44
N ILE A 411 -23.34 -2.44 5.73
CA ILE A 411 -22.00 -2.31 6.33
C ILE A 411 -21.14 -3.59 6.24
N LYS A 412 -21.75 -4.75 5.97
CA LYS A 412 -21.06 -6.04 5.78
C LYS A 412 -20.65 -6.33 4.32
N SER A 413 -21.18 -5.59 3.35
CA SER A 413 -20.95 -5.83 1.91
C SER A 413 -20.29 -4.66 1.19
N ILE A 414 -20.24 -3.49 1.82
CA ILE A 414 -19.55 -2.32 1.28
C ILE A 414 -18.04 -2.57 1.19
N GLN A 415 -17.43 -2.13 0.09
CA GLN A 415 -16.02 -2.38 -0.19
C GLN A 415 -15.13 -1.28 0.41
N HIS A 416 -13.90 -1.62 0.78
CA HIS A 416 -12.95 -0.70 1.41
C HIS A 416 -12.69 0.58 0.57
N HIS A 417 -12.53 0.44 -0.75
CA HIS A 417 -12.38 1.60 -1.65
C HIS A 417 -13.63 2.49 -1.69
N GLN A 418 -14.84 1.94 -1.51
CA GLN A 418 -16.08 2.72 -1.43
C GLN A 418 -16.12 3.55 -0.15
N ILE A 419 -15.66 3.00 0.98
CA ILE A 419 -15.50 3.75 2.24
C ILE A 419 -14.52 4.92 2.07
N LEU A 420 -13.35 4.70 1.45
CA LEU A 420 -12.39 5.78 1.21
C LEU A 420 -12.95 6.87 0.28
N ALA A 421 -13.62 6.49 -0.83
CA ALA A 421 -14.26 7.44 -1.73
C ALA A 421 -15.37 8.25 -1.03
N ILE A 422 -16.22 7.60 -0.23
CA ILE A 422 -17.29 8.24 0.55
C ILE A 422 -16.70 9.18 1.62
N ASN A 423 -15.64 8.76 2.32
CA ASN A 423 -14.93 9.58 3.30
C ASN A 423 -14.29 10.82 2.65
N ARG A 424 -13.66 10.66 1.48
CA ARG A 424 -13.09 11.78 0.70
C ARG A 424 -14.16 12.77 0.27
N GLY A 425 -15.29 12.28 -0.24
CA GLY A 425 -16.45 13.12 -0.60
C GLY A 425 -17.05 13.87 0.60
N GLU A 426 -17.07 13.26 1.79
CA GLU A 426 -17.50 13.93 3.04
C GLU A 426 -16.48 14.97 3.53
N ASN A 427 -15.17 14.67 3.46
CA ASN A 427 -14.09 15.60 3.80
C ASN A 427 -14.07 16.84 2.88
N LEU A 428 -14.33 16.64 1.58
CA LEU A 428 -14.52 17.71 0.58
C LEU A 428 -15.88 18.42 0.71
N LYS A 429 -16.76 17.98 1.62
CA LYS A 429 -18.12 18.51 1.86
C LYS A 429 -19.05 18.40 0.65
N ILE A 430 -18.76 17.50 -0.27
CA ILE A 430 -19.61 17.14 -1.42
C ILE A 430 -20.71 16.19 -0.97
N LEU A 431 -20.36 15.22 -0.12
CA LEU A 431 -21.28 14.23 0.45
C LEU A 431 -21.59 14.52 1.92
N THR A 432 -22.70 13.96 2.38
CA THR A 432 -23.05 13.81 3.80
C THR A 432 -23.37 12.33 4.07
N VAL A 433 -22.76 11.76 5.10
CA VAL A 433 -22.78 10.31 5.35
C VAL A 433 -23.50 9.99 6.65
N LYS A 434 -24.32 8.93 6.64
CA LYS A 434 -25.05 8.45 7.82
C LYS A 434 -24.99 6.93 7.91
N VAL A 435 -24.93 6.43 9.13
CA VAL A 435 -25.27 5.03 9.44
C VAL A 435 -26.70 5.01 9.95
N ASN A 436 -27.49 4.04 9.46
CA ASN A 436 -28.89 3.84 9.82
C ASN A 436 -29.07 2.44 10.41
N ILE A 437 -29.61 2.38 11.63
CA ILE A 437 -29.85 1.14 12.38
C ILE A 437 -31.37 0.95 12.49
N PRO A 438 -31.96 -0.14 11.96
CA PRO A 438 -33.42 -0.30 11.87
C PRO A 438 -34.14 -0.24 13.22
N ASP A 439 -35.36 0.32 13.26
CA ASP A 439 -36.19 0.39 14.47
C ASP A 439 -36.51 -0.98 15.10
N GLY A 440 -36.40 -2.08 14.34
CA GLY A 440 -36.44 -3.44 14.90
C GLY A 440 -35.37 -3.67 15.97
N VAL A 441 -34.14 -3.15 15.78
CA VAL A 441 -33.05 -3.20 16.78
C VAL A 441 -33.46 -2.44 18.03
N LYS A 442 -33.96 -1.21 17.86
CA LYS A 442 -34.45 -0.36 18.96
C LYS A 442 -35.54 -1.04 19.78
N ASN A 443 -36.56 -1.56 19.12
CA ASN A 443 -37.74 -2.10 19.80
C ASN A 443 -37.42 -3.40 20.54
N GLU A 444 -36.58 -4.26 19.96
CA GLU A 444 -36.10 -5.49 20.60
C GLU A 444 -35.12 -5.21 21.76
N PHE A 445 -34.21 -4.25 21.58
CA PHE A 445 -33.35 -3.75 22.66
C PHE A 445 -34.16 -3.19 23.84
N CYS A 446 -35.12 -2.30 23.57
CA CYS A 446 -35.96 -1.74 24.62
C CYS A 446 -36.77 -2.81 25.35
N ARG A 447 -37.34 -3.80 24.62
CA ARG A 447 -38.05 -4.94 25.19
C ARG A 447 -37.17 -5.77 26.13
N TRP A 448 -35.96 -6.14 25.70
CA TRP A 448 -35.02 -6.90 26.53
C TRP A 448 -34.57 -6.11 27.76
N CYS A 449 -34.21 -4.83 27.59
CA CYS A 449 -33.83 -3.95 28.70
C CYS A 449 -34.93 -3.83 29.76
N VAL A 450 -36.20 -3.67 29.34
CA VAL A 450 -37.35 -3.45 30.24
C VAL A 450 -37.89 -4.75 30.84
N ASN A 451 -37.68 -5.92 30.23
CA ASN A 451 -38.20 -7.19 30.76
C ASN A 451 -37.14 -8.04 31.47
N GLU A 452 -35.92 -8.12 30.93
CA GLU A 452 -34.89 -9.05 31.40
C GLU A 452 -33.82 -8.38 32.26
N ARG A 453 -33.35 -7.17 31.89
CA ARG A 453 -32.16 -6.55 32.48
C ARG A 453 -32.43 -5.59 33.64
N TRP A 454 -33.33 -4.63 33.46
CA TRP A 454 -33.46 -3.47 34.35
C TRP A 454 -34.72 -3.40 35.20
N ARG A 455 -35.67 -4.31 34.97
CA ARG A 455 -36.89 -4.39 35.76
C ARG A 455 -36.62 -5.10 37.10
N PRO A 456 -36.98 -4.50 38.25
CA PRO A 456 -36.88 -5.19 39.53
C PRO A 456 -37.82 -6.40 39.55
N LYS A 457 -37.42 -7.46 40.27
CA LYS A 457 -38.24 -8.68 40.47
C LYS A 457 -39.52 -8.42 41.28
N GLN A 458 -39.63 -7.27 41.93
CA GLN A 458 -40.76 -6.84 42.73
C GLN A 458 -41.85 -6.19 41.83
N PHE A 459 -43.05 -5.99 42.38
CA PHE A 459 -44.08 -5.19 41.71
C PHE A 459 -43.58 -3.75 41.48
N LEU A 460 -43.82 -3.22 40.28
CA LEU A 460 -43.44 -1.88 39.87
C LEU A 460 -44.70 -1.12 39.46
N LYS A 461 -44.97 0.00 40.14
CA LYS A 461 -46.16 0.84 39.90
C LYS A 461 -46.17 1.39 38.46
N PRO A 462 -47.34 1.60 37.82
CA PRO A 462 -47.43 1.99 36.41
C PRO A 462 -46.62 3.25 36.05
N GLU A 463 -46.55 4.22 36.96
CA GLU A 463 -45.84 5.49 36.80
C GLU A 463 -44.33 5.25 36.75
N LEU A 464 -43.83 4.40 37.66
CA LEU A 464 -42.41 4.01 37.71
C LEU A 464 -42.02 3.13 36.50
N MET A 465 -42.94 2.28 36.03
CA MET A 465 -42.76 1.50 34.81
C MET A 465 -42.66 2.40 33.55
N ARG A 466 -43.49 3.45 33.45
CA ARG A 466 -43.38 4.48 32.41
C ARG A 466 -42.03 5.20 32.47
N ILE A 467 -41.57 5.58 33.67
CA ILE A 467 -40.24 6.22 33.85
C ILE A 467 -39.12 5.27 33.40
N LEU A 468 -39.19 3.98 33.76
CA LEU A 468 -38.22 2.96 33.33
C LEU A 468 -38.18 2.81 31.79
N GLN A 469 -39.34 2.67 31.15
CA GLN A 469 -39.47 2.58 29.69
C GLN A 469 -38.89 3.83 28.99
N ASN A 470 -39.27 5.02 29.45
CA ASN A 470 -38.76 6.30 28.92
C ASN A 470 -37.26 6.46 29.14
N SER A 471 -36.70 5.91 30.22
CA SER A 471 -35.26 5.92 30.50
C SER A 471 -34.47 5.04 29.54
N VAL A 472 -35.00 3.86 29.22
CA VAL A 472 -34.40 2.94 28.22
C VAL A 472 -34.47 3.55 26.81
N GLU A 473 -35.58 4.21 26.45
CA GLU A 473 -35.68 4.84 25.12
C GLU A 473 -34.78 6.08 24.97
N ASP A 474 -34.63 6.91 26.02
CA ASP A 474 -33.66 8.01 26.05
C ASP A 474 -32.21 7.49 26.02
N ALA A 475 -31.91 6.39 26.74
CA ALA A 475 -30.60 5.73 26.65
C ALA A 475 -30.28 5.32 25.20
N TYR A 476 -31.22 4.65 24.51
CA TYR A 476 -31.05 4.29 23.11
C TYR A 476 -30.87 5.53 22.22
N LYS A 477 -31.87 6.43 22.18
CA LYS A 477 -31.91 7.56 21.23
C LYS A 477 -30.76 8.55 21.42
N ARG A 478 -30.39 8.86 22.67
CA ARG A 478 -29.49 9.98 23.01
C ARG A 478 -28.05 9.56 23.27
N LEU A 479 -27.80 8.31 23.67
CA LEU A 479 -26.47 7.84 24.06
C LEU A 479 -25.98 6.66 23.22
N ILE A 480 -26.76 5.59 23.11
CA ILE A 480 -26.30 4.34 22.50
C ILE A 480 -26.35 4.40 20.96
N TYR A 481 -27.39 4.96 20.35
CA TYR A 481 -27.46 5.11 18.88
C TYR A 481 -26.33 6.00 18.33
N PRO A 482 -26.02 7.19 18.91
CA PRO A 482 -24.85 7.97 18.50
C PRO A 482 -23.51 7.26 18.73
N LEU A 483 -23.38 6.45 19.80
CA LEU A 483 -22.22 5.61 20.03
C LEU A 483 -22.05 4.58 18.91
N LEU A 484 -23.08 3.77 18.65
CA LEU A 484 -23.06 2.71 17.63
C LEU A 484 -22.77 3.27 16.23
N CYS A 485 -23.41 4.37 15.83
CA CYS A 485 -23.14 4.98 14.53
C CYS A 485 -21.69 5.50 14.41
N ARG A 486 -21.09 5.95 15.52
CA ARG A 486 -19.66 6.30 15.57
C ARG A 486 -18.77 5.06 15.54
N GLU A 487 -19.08 4.01 16.30
CA GLU A 487 -18.37 2.72 16.28
C GLU A 487 -18.37 2.13 14.86
N PHE A 488 -19.51 2.12 14.16
CA PHE A 488 -19.59 1.65 12.77
C PHE A 488 -18.81 2.53 11.79
N ARG A 489 -18.92 3.87 11.85
CA ARG A 489 -18.10 4.75 10.98
C ARG A 489 -16.61 4.57 11.25
N SER A 490 -16.20 4.49 12.51
CA SER A 490 -14.80 4.33 12.93
C SER A 490 -14.24 2.98 12.49
N LYS A 491 -15.00 1.88 12.69
CA LYS A 491 -14.59 0.55 12.24
C LYS A 491 -14.49 0.46 10.72
N LEU A 492 -15.51 0.89 9.98
CA LEU A 492 -15.49 0.86 8.52
C LEU A 492 -14.30 1.64 7.93
N THR A 493 -14.01 2.82 8.48
CA THR A 493 -12.84 3.61 8.07
C THR A 493 -11.53 2.90 8.44
N SER A 494 -11.40 2.37 9.67
CA SER A 494 -10.18 1.68 10.10
C SER A 494 -9.91 0.40 9.32
N ASP A 495 -10.93 -0.42 9.06
CA ASP A 495 -10.84 -1.63 8.24
C ASP A 495 -10.40 -1.26 6.80
N ALA A 496 -11.00 -0.19 6.24
CA ALA A 496 -10.68 0.27 4.89
C ALA A 496 -9.27 0.88 4.76
N GLU A 497 -8.81 1.64 5.76
CA GLU A 497 -7.44 2.13 5.82
C GLU A 497 -6.44 0.97 5.95
N LYS A 498 -6.70 -0.02 6.82
CA LYS A 498 -5.83 -1.19 7.03
C LYS A 498 -5.67 -2.01 5.75
N GLU A 499 -6.78 -2.43 5.10
CA GLU A 499 -6.69 -3.18 3.84
C GLU A 499 -5.96 -2.38 2.75
N SER A 500 -6.25 -1.08 2.63
CA SER A 500 -5.65 -0.25 1.59
C SER A 500 -4.14 -0.05 1.82
N VAL A 501 -3.70 0.15 3.07
CA VAL A 501 -2.27 0.25 3.41
C VAL A 501 -1.53 -1.08 3.21
N MET A 502 -2.15 -2.22 3.53
CA MET A 502 -1.59 -3.55 3.22
C MET A 502 -1.49 -3.78 1.71
N MET A 503 -2.51 -3.36 0.94
CA MET A 503 -2.52 -3.42 -0.53
C MET A 503 -1.41 -2.54 -1.14
N PHE A 504 -1.20 -1.32 -0.64
CA PHE A 504 -0.08 -0.45 -1.04
C PHE A 504 1.28 -1.08 -0.71
N GLY A 505 1.39 -1.77 0.43
CA GLY A 505 2.57 -2.54 0.80
C GLY A 505 2.88 -3.67 -0.18
N ARG A 506 1.85 -4.42 -0.61
CA ARG A 506 1.98 -5.48 -1.63
C ARG A 506 2.41 -4.94 -2.99
N ASN A 507 1.85 -3.81 -3.42
CA ASN A 507 2.28 -3.11 -4.64
C ASN A 507 3.74 -2.67 -4.57
N LEU A 508 4.16 -2.05 -3.46
CA LEU A 508 5.54 -1.63 -3.26
C LEU A 508 6.49 -2.84 -3.29
N ARG A 509 6.12 -3.95 -2.64
CA ARG A 509 6.88 -5.20 -2.67
C ARG A 509 7.08 -5.71 -4.08
N GLN A 510 6.02 -5.78 -4.89
CA GLN A 510 6.11 -6.25 -6.28
C GLN A 510 7.09 -5.36 -7.07
N LEU A 511 7.01 -4.05 -6.92
CA LEU A 511 7.88 -3.11 -7.62
C LEU A 511 9.35 -3.22 -7.18
N LEU A 512 9.63 -3.26 -5.88
CA LEU A 512 10.99 -3.39 -5.32
C LEU A 512 11.66 -4.73 -5.67
N LEU A 513 10.87 -5.80 -5.82
CA LEU A 513 11.36 -7.14 -6.15
C LEU A 513 11.36 -7.44 -7.65
N THR A 514 11.06 -6.47 -8.52
CA THR A 514 11.26 -6.56 -9.97
C THR A 514 12.70 -7.04 -10.29
N SER A 515 12.85 -7.93 -11.27
CA SER A 515 14.14 -8.51 -11.66
C SER A 515 15.10 -7.44 -12.21
N PRO A 516 16.34 -7.35 -11.69
CA PRO A 516 17.34 -6.38 -12.16
C PRO A 516 17.93 -6.77 -13.52
N VAL A 517 18.23 -5.79 -14.38
CA VAL A 517 18.88 -5.98 -15.69
C VAL A 517 20.33 -5.49 -15.62
N ARG A 518 21.18 -6.30 -14.98
CA ARG A 518 22.60 -5.99 -14.77
C ARG A 518 23.42 -6.10 -16.05
N GLY A 519 24.57 -5.41 -16.09
CA GLY A 519 25.60 -5.61 -17.11
C GLY A 519 25.36 -4.97 -18.48
N ARG A 520 24.31 -4.14 -18.65
CA ARG A 520 24.00 -3.44 -19.91
C ARG A 520 24.24 -1.93 -19.82
N THR A 521 24.66 -1.33 -20.94
CA THR A 521 24.52 0.12 -21.16
C THR A 521 23.05 0.43 -21.42
N LEU A 522 22.49 1.44 -20.74
CA LEU A 522 21.08 1.83 -20.84
C LEU A 522 20.95 3.33 -21.16
N MET A 523 20.04 3.71 -22.06
CA MET A 523 19.60 5.09 -22.27
C MET A 523 18.26 5.32 -21.56
N GLY A 524 18.27 6.06 -20.46
CA GLY A 524 17.06 6.59 -19.83
C GLY A 524 16.52 7.79 -20.61
N VAL A 525 15.20 7.83 -20.75
CA VAL A 525 14.42 8.87 -21.40
C VAL A 525 13.33 9.33 -20.43
N ASP A 526 13.44 10.57 -19.97
CA ASP A 526 12.41 11.28 -19.20
C ASP A 526 11.54 12.09 -20.18
N PRO A 527 10.29 11.69 -20.49
CA PRO A 527 9.51 12.30 -21.56
C PRO A 527 9.16 13.78 -21.34
N GLY A 528 8.63 14.43 -22.38
CA GLY A 528 8.04 15.76 -22.26
C GLY A 528 7.85 16.50 -23.57
N TYR A 529 6.79 17.32 -23.63
CA TYR A 529 6.45 18.17 -24.78
C TYR A 529 7.30 19.47 -24.81
N LYS A 530 6.80 20.57 -24.19
CA LYS A 530 7.36 21.93 -24.29
C LYS A 530 8.82 22.03 -23.78
N HIS A 531 9.18 21.25 -22.76
CA HIS A 531 10.53 21.21 -22.17
C HIS A 531 11.44 20.10 -22.75
N GLY A 532 10.99 19.40 -23.79
CA GLY A 532 11.71 18.28 -24.39
C GLY A 532 11.76 17.03 -23.52
N CYS A 533 12.30 15.97 -24.12
CA CYS A 533 12.62 14.71 -23.44
C CYS A 533 14.09 14.76 -23.00
N LYS A 534 14.39 14.35 -21.76
CA LYS A 534 15.77 14.39 -21.22
C LYS A 534 16.37 13.00 -21.28
N LEU A 535 17.64 12.94 -21.70
CA LEU A 535 18.37 11.70 -21.94
C LEU A 535 19.49 11.52 -20.92
N ALA A 536 19.68 10.29 -20.46
CA ALA A 536 20.83 9.89 -19.67
C ALA A 536 21.32 8.51 -20.10
N ILE A 537 22.57 8.40 -20.55
CA ILE A 537 23.21 7.12 -20.87
C ILE A 537 24.04 6.69 -19.66
N ILE A 538 23.75 5.50 -19.12
CA ILE A 538 24.51 4.89 -18.04
C ILE A 538 25.22 3.61 -18.49
N SER A 539 26.41 3.41 -17.94
CA SER A 539 27.26 2.23 -18.14
C SER A 539 26.69 0.97 -17.47
N PRO A 540 27.21 -0.23 -17.83
CA PRO A 540 26.98 -1.49 -17.12
C PRO A 540 27.18 -1.47 -15.60
N THR A 541 27.86 -0.44 -15.07
CA THR A 541 28.14 -0.20 -13.63
C THR A 541 27.51 1.07 -13.08
N SER A 542 26.43 1.59 -13.70
CA SER A 542 25.62 2.75 -13.22
C SER A 542 26.33 4.11 -13.19
N GLN A 543 27.57 4.20 -13.68
CA GLN A 543 28.26 5.46 -13.94
C GLN A 543 27.59 6.15 -15.13
N ILE A 544 27.41 7.46 -15.05
CA ILE A 544 26.80 8.30 -16.08
C ILE A 544 27.85 8.55 -17.17
N LEU A 545 27.53 8.18 -18.42
CA LEU A 545 28.41 8.34 -19.58
C LEU A 545 28.08 9.61 -20.37
N HIS A 546 26.79 9.93 -20.50
CA HIS A 546 26.34 11.10 -21.23
C HIS A 546 24.94 11.55 -20.77
N THR A 547 24.63 12.83 -20.94
CA THR A 547 23.33 13.42 -20.64
C THR A 547 23.01 14.54 -21.63
N ASP A 548 21.77 14.62 -22.09
CA ASP A 548 21.34 15.57 -23.14
C ASP A 548 19.83 15.88 -23.03
N VAL A 549 19.32 16.81 -23.83
CA VAL A 549 17.88 17.09 -24.01
C VAL A 549 17.55 17.06 -25.51
N VAL A 550 16.44 16.43 -25.86
CA VAL A 550 15.98 16.25 -27.26
C VAL A 550 14.52 16.65 -27.42
N TYR A 551 14.21 17.31 -28.53
CA TYR A 551 12.87 17.88 -28.79
C TYR A 551 12.14 17.09 -29.88
N LEU A 552 11.70 15.88 -29.51
CA LEU A 552 11.08 14.91 -30.44
C LEU A 552 9.78 15.46 -31.06
N HIS A 553 8.99 16.17 -30.24
CA HIS A 553 7.59 16.51 -30.52
C HIS A 553 7.39 17.89 -31.17
N THR A 554 8.47 18.65 -31.42
CA THR A 554 8.39 20.06 -31.89
C THR A 554 8.87 20.24 -33.34
N GLY A 555 8.60 19.26 -34.21
CA GLY A 555 8.91 19.32 -35.65
C GLY A 555 10.38 19.09 -36.04
N GLN A 556 11.32 19.06 -35.08
CA GLN A 556 12.74 18.77 -35.34
C GLN A 556 13.07 17.25 -35.34
N GLY A 557 12.06 16.39 -35.30
CA GLY A 557 12.19 14.96 -34.99
C GLY A 557 13.26 14.18 -35.78
N PHE A 558 13.48 14.46 -37.07
CA PHE A 558 14.53 13.76 -37.84
C PHE A 558 15.96 14.15 -37.40
N ARG A 559 16.19 15.41 -37.02
CA ARG A 559 17.50 15.88 -36.52
C ARG A 559 17.85 15.22 -35.19
N GLU A 560 16.86 15.09 -34.32
CA GLU A 560 17.02 14.44 -33.02
C GLU A 560 17.18 12.92 -33.18
N ALA A 561 16.61 12.29 -34.20
CA ALA A 561 16.82 10.86 -34.50
C ALA A 561 18.29 10.57 -34.80
N GLU A 562 18.93 11.37 -35.66
CA GLU A 562 20.35 11.23 -36.01
C GLU A 562 21.29 11.65 -34.86
N LYS A 563 20.82 12.49 -33.94
CA LYS A 563 21.50 12.78 -32.67
C LYS A 563 21.48 11.55 -31.75
N ILE A 564 20.30 10.98 -31.50
CA ILE A 564 20.11 9.76 -30.69
C ILE A 564 20.92 8.59 -31.28
N LYS A 565 20.86 8.37 -32.60
CA LYS A 565 21.59 7.30 -33.28
C LYS A 565 23.10 7.38 -33.06
N ARG A 566 23.71 8.56 -33.22
CA ARG A 566 25.14 8.77 -32.95
C ARG A 566 25.50 8.46 -31.50
N LEU A 567 24.66 8.88 -30.54
CA LEU A 567 24.86 8.57 -29.12
C LEU A 567 24.74 7.07 -28.81
N LEU A 568 23.72 6.38 -29.33
CA LEU A 568 23.55 4.94 -29.12
C LEU A 568 24.74 4.15 -29.70
N LEU A 569 25.22 4.52 -30.90
CA LEU A 569 26.41 3.94 -31.52
C LEU A 569 27.70 4.23 -30.72
N GLN A 570 27.90 5.47 -30.27
CA GLN A 570 29.09 5.88 -29.52
C GLN A 570 29.29 5.10 -28.22
N TYR A 571 28.21 4.81 -27.50
CA TYR A 571 28.25 4.11 -26.20
C TYR A 571 27.85 2.63 -26.27
N ASN A 572 27.69 2.07 -27.48
CA ASN A 572 27.23 0.70 -27.74
C ASN A 572 25.95 0.35 -26.94
N CYS A 573 24.96 1.25 -27.00
CA CYS A 573 23.75 1.19 -26.19
C CYS A 573 22.58 0.59 -27.00
N SER A 574 22.23 -0.66 -26.71
CA SER A 574 21.14 -1.40 -27.38
C SER A 574 19.82 -1.39 -26.62
N THR A 575 19.70 -0.64 -25.52
CA THR A 575 18.49 -0.65 -24.68
C THR A 575 18.09 0.76 -24.26
N VAL A 576 16.86 1.15 -24.62
CA VAL A 576 16.21 2.42 -24.25
C VAL A 576 15.20 2.16 -23.11
N VAL A 577 15.08 3.11 -22.20
CA VAL A 577 14.24 3.02 -20.99
C VAL A 577 13.41 4.29 -20.89
N ILE A 578 12.09 4.19 -21.06
CA ILE A 578 11.18 5.34 -21.18
C ILE A 578 10.34 5.46 -19.90
N GLY A 579 10.28 6.66 -19.31
CA GLY A 579 9.36 6.99 -18.22
C GLY A 579 7.88 6.93 -18.66
N ASN A 580 6.98 6.55 -17.77
CA ASN A 580 5.56 6.32 -18.07
C ASN A 580 4.64 7.56 -17.93
N GLY A 581 5.19 8.77 -17.79
CA GLY A 581 4.44 10.00 -17.55
C GLY A 581 4.03 10.78 -18.80
N THR A 582 4.02 12.11 -18.66
CA THR A 582 3.53 13.06 -19.66
C THR A 582 4.35 13.02 -20.95
N ALA A 583 3.69 12.81 -22.10
CA ALA A 583 4.30 12.51 -23.40
C ALA A 583 4.92 11.10 -23.56
N CYS A 584 4.67 10.15 -22.65
CA CYS A 584 5.18 8.78 -22.77
C CYS A 584 4.75 8.09 -24.07
N ARG A 585 3.48 8.21 -24.48
CA ARG A 585 2.93 7.46 -25.64
C ARG A 585 3.53 7.92 -26.96
N GLU A 586 3.71 9.23 -27.09
CA GLU A 586 4.29 9.90 -28.24
C GLU A 586 5.80 9.63 -28.32
N THR A 587 6.46 9.58 -27.16
CA THR A 587 7.88 9.18 -27.04
C THR A 587 8.07 7.71 -27.37
N GLU A 588 7.17 6.83 -26.90
CA GLU A 588 7.14 5.42 -27.29
C GLU A 588 6.97 5.30 -28.81
N ALA A 589 5.98 5.99 -29.40
CA ALA A 589 5.67 5.93 -30.83
C ALA A 589 6.86 6.32 -31.70
N TYR A 590 7.54 7.40 -31.32
CA TYR A 590 8.75 7.87 -31.98
C TYR A 590 9.89 6.84 -31.92
N PHE A 591 10.17 6.23 -30.75
CA PHE A 591 11.22 5.22 -30.63
C PHE A 591 10.88 3.92 -31.35
N ALA A 592 9.62 3.46 -31.28
CA ALA A 592 9.17 2.23 -31.92
C ALA A 592 9.23 2.31 -33.44
N ASP A 593 8.81 3.43 -34.05
CA ASP A 593 8.92 3.64 -35.50
C ASP A 593 10.37 3.56 -35.99
N LEU A 594 11.30 4.23 -35.30
CA LEU A 594 12.73 4.18 -35.63
C LEU A 594 13.34 2.77 -35.46
N ILE A 595 12.91 2.01 -34.45
CA ILE A 595 13.35 0.62 -34.24
C ILE A 595 12.80 -0.29 -35.34
N MET A 596 11.51 -0.20 -35.68
CA MET A 596 10.87 -0.99 -36.73
C MET A 596 11.50 -0.71 -38.12
N ARG A 597 11.86 0.55 -38.40
CA ARG A 597 12.60 0.95 -39.62
C ARG A 597 14.08 0.56 -39.59
N LYS A 598 14.56 -0.10 -38.53
CA LYS A 598 15.98 -0.46 -38.30
C LYS A 598 16.93 0.74 -38.37
N PHE A 599 16.46 1.94 -38.02
CA PHE A 599 17.19 3.19 -38.18
C PHE A 599 18.54 3.20 -37.44
N PHE A 600 18.60 2.50 -36.30
CA PHE A 600 19.76 2.39 -35.41
C PHE A 600 20.78 1.28 -35.80
N ALA A 601 20.60 0.63 -36.96
CA ALA A 601 21.55 -0.39 -37.44
C ALA A 601 23.01 0.13 -37.46
N PRO A 602 24.01 -0.69 -37.07
CA PRO A 602 23.93 -2.13 -36.82
C PRO A 602 23.40 -2.57 -35.43
N LEU A 603 22.98 -1.65 -34.55
CA LEU A 603 22.44 -2.04 -33.24
C LEU A 603 21.01 -2.57 -33.33
N ASP A 604 20.76 -3.74 -32.73
CA ASP A 604 19.41 -4.24 -32.40
C ASP A 604 18.92 -3.53 -31.13
N VAL A 605 18.30 -2.36 -31.32
CA VAL A 605 17.80 -1.54 -30.20
C VAL A 605 16.42 -2.04 -29.76
N VAL A 606 16.28 -2.31 -28.46
CA VAL A 606 15.01 -2.58 -27.79
C VAL A 606 14.66 -1.44 -26.84
N TYR A 607 13.38 -1.29 -26.49
CA TYR A 607 12.95 -0.33 -25.47
C TYR A 607 12.06 -0.98 -24.41
N CYS A 608 11.96 -0.37 -23.23
CA CYS A 608 11.00 -0.75 -22.18
C CYS A 608 10.41 0.49 -21.49
N ILE A 609 9.19 0.37 -20.97
CA ILE A 609 8.52 1.42 -20.19
C ILE A 609 8.70 1.14 -18.69
N VAL A 610 8.91 2.18 -17.90
CA VAL A 610 9.15 2.09 -16.45
C VAL A 610 8.30 3.09 -15.70
N ASN A 611 7.81 2.71 -14.51
CA ASN A 611 7.18 3.65 -13.59
C ASN A 611 8.18 4.75 -13.19
N GLU A 612 7.93 5.99 -13.59
CA GLU A 612 8.77 7.16 -13.26
C GLU A 612 8.39 7.81 -11.92
N ALA A 613 7.29 7.38 -11.27
CA ALA A 613 6.77 8.02 -10.06
C ALA A 613 7.88 8.26 -9.01
N GLY A 614 7.91 9.50 -8.50
CA GLY A 614 8.93 9.97 -7.56
C GLY A 614 10.31 10.29 -8.17
N ALA A 615 10.54 10.17 -9.49
CA ALA A 615 11.82 10.52 -10.11
C ALA A 615 12.10 12.04 -10.04
N SER A 616 11.07 12.87 -10.20
CA SER A 616 11.11 14.33 -9.98
C SER A 616 11.36 14.70 -8.51
N ILE A 617 10.82 13.92 -7.58
CA ILE A 617 11.03 14.12 -6.13
C ILE A 617 12.44 13.67 -5.72
N TYR A 618 12.95 12.62 -6.36
CA TYR A 618 14.35 12.20 -6.23
C TYR A 618 15.31 13.23 -6.79
N SER A 619 15.08 13.80 -7.98
CA SER A 619 16.07 14.69 -8.62
C SER A 619 16.39 15.96 -7.81
N VAL A 620 15.43 16.47 -7.04
CA VAL A 620 15.59 17.60 -6.11
C VAL A 620 16.01 17.18 -4.69
N SER A 621 16.16 15.89 -4.41
CA SER A 621 16.51 15.37 -3.07
C SER A 621 17.95 15.68 -2.66
N PRO A 622 18.26 15.78 -1.34
CA PRO A 622 19.63 15.86 -0.85
C PRO A 622 20.50 14.68 -1.30
N GLU A 623 19.93 13.48 -1.37
CA GLU A 623 20.55 12.28 -1.91
C GLU A 623 21.00 12.46 -3.38
N ALA A 624 20.13 12.93 -4.27
CA ALA A 624 20.50 13.16 -5.67
C ALA A 624 21.48 14.34 -5.83
N CYS A 625 21.34 15.41 -5.05
CA CYS A 625 22.33 16.50 -5.00
C CYS A 625 23.72 16.02 -4.55
N LYS A 626 23.80 14.95 -3.75
CA LYS A 626 25.06 14.34 -3.30
C LYS A 626 25.63 13.33 -4.32
N GLU A 627 24.77 12.57 -5.01
CA GLU A 627 25.20 11.65 -6.07
C GLU A 627 25.56 12.35 -7.39
N MET A 628 24.94 13.50 -7.67
CA MET A 628 24.96 14.18 -8.98
C MET A 628 24.96 15.71 -8.83
N PRO A 629 25.97 16.32 -8.15
CA PRO A 629 25.97 17.75 -7.83
C PRO A 629 25.90 18.65 -9.08
N ASP A 630 26.69 18.34 -10.11
CA ASP A 630 26.88 19.19 -11.30
C ASP A 630 25.80 19.02 -12.39
N LEU A 631 24.81 18.14 -12.16
CA LEU A 631 23.72 17.88 -13.11
C LEU A 631 22.44 18.64 -12.73
N ASP A 632 21.72 19.13 -13.74
CA ASP A 632 20.41 19.78 -13.58
C ASP A 632 19.33 18.79 -13.08
N PRO A 633 18.39 19.20 -12.20
CA PRO A 633 17.32 18.34 -11.72
C PRO A 633 16.46 17.67 -12.80
N ASN A 634 16.23 18.31 -13.95
CA ASN A 634 15.48 17.73 -15.06
C ASN A 634 16.24 16.62 -15.81
N VAL A 635 17.55 16.47 -15.56
CA VAL A 635 18.39 15.43 -16.16
C VAL A 635 18.61 14.26 -15.19
N ARG A 636 18.64 14.54 -13.88
CA ARG A 636 18.74 13.51 -12.83
C ARG A 636 17.55 12.54 -12.81
N SER A 637 16.37 12.97 -13.26
CA SER A 637 15.19 12.11 -13.47
C SER A 637 15.47 11.02 -14.49
N ALA A 638 16.01 11.36 -15.67
CA ALA A 638 16.40 10.41 -16.72
C ALA A 638 17.46 9.41 -16.23
N VAL A 639 18.43 9.86 -15.41
CA VAL A 639 19.42 8.98 -14.76
C VAL A 639 18.72 7.96 -13.84
N SER A 640 17.72 8.41 -13.05
CA SER A 640 16.94 7.51 -12.18
C SER A 640 16.12 6.51 -12.98
N ILE A 641 15.46 6.94 -14.06
CA ILE A 641 14.68 6.08 -14.96
C ILE A 641 15.55 4.94 -15.52
N ALA A 642 16.77 5.24 -15.98
CA ALA A 642 17.71 4.20 -16.43
C ALA A 642 18.12 3.23 -15.30
N ARG A 643 18.48 3.78 -14.13
CA ARG A 643 18.94 2.98 -12.97
C ARG A 643 17.86 2.06 -12.40
N ARG A 644 16.57 2.47 -12.47
CA ARG A 644 15.42 1.64 -12.08
C ARG A 644 15.34 0.31 -12.83
N VAL A 645 15.84 0.21 -14.07
CA VAL A 645 15.90 -1.07 -14.81
C VAL A 645 17.13 -1.88 -14.42
N GLN A 646 18.24 -1.22 -14.15
CA GLN A 646 19.51 -1.88 -13.86
C GLN A 646 19.49 -2.60 -12.50
N ASP A 647 18.98 -1.95 -11.45
CA ASP A 647 18.56 -2.61 -10.21
C ASP A 647 17.41 -1.83 -9.53
N PRO A 648 16.14 -2.27 -9.69
CA PRO A 648 14.95 -1.57 -9.17
C PRO A 648 15.01 -1.29 -7.67
N LEU A 649 15.51 -2.25 -6.89
CA LEU A 649 15.62 -2.13 -5.44
C LEU A 649 16.61 -1.03 -5.05
N ALA A 650 17.81 -1.03 -5.64
CA ALA A 650 18.89 -0.13 -5.26
C ALA A 650 18.61 1.35 -5.60
N GLU A 651 17.79 1.62 -6.63
CA GLU A 651 17.40 2.97 -7.02
C GLU A 651 16.13 3.45 -6.27
N LEU A 652 15.10 2.61 -6.12
CA LEU A 652 13.83 3.03 -5.51
C LEU A 652 13.92 3.32 -4.00
N VAL A 653 14.84 2.69 -3.26
CA VAL A 653 15.06 2.97 -1.81
C VAL A 653 15.69 4.35 -1.52
N LYS A 654 16.08 5.09 -2.56
CA LYS A 654 16.50 6.50 -2.46
C LYS A 654 15.31 7.45 -2.25
N ILE A 655 14.10 6.97 -2.51
CA ILE A 655 12.85 7.76 -2.53
C ILE A 655 12.03 7.43 -1.29
N GLU A 656 11.38 8.41 -0.64
CA GLU A 656 10.42 8.09 0.42
C GLU A 656 9.26 7.25 -0.17
N PRO A 657 8.93 6.06 0.38
CA PRO A 657 8.05 5.10 -0.29
C PRO A 657 6.65 5.61 -0.70
N LYS A 658 6.10 6.57 0.05
CA LYS A 658 4.82 7.24 -0.26
C LYS A 658 4.81 7.98 -1.62
N HIS A 659 5.99 8.30 -2.17
CA HIS A 659 6.16 9.02 -3.44
C HIS A 659 6.38 8.09 -4.65
N ILE A 660 6.46 6.77 -4.43
CA ILE A 660 6.68 5.76 -5.48
C ILE A 660 5.37 5.42 -6.24
N GLY A 661 4.23 6.00 -5.82
CA GLY A 661 2.93 5.82 -6.49
C GLY A 661 2.30 4.47 -6.18
N VAL A 662 2.15 4.14 -4.90
CA VAL A 662 1.79 2.78 -4.45
C VAL A 662 0.30 2.43 -4.61
N GLY A 663 -0.59 3.43 -4.75
CA GLY A 663 -1.98 3.21 -5.13
C GLY A 663 -2.90 4.44 -5.00
N MET A 664 -4.14 4.31 -5.49
CA MET A 664 -5.17 5.34 -5.33
C MET A 664 -5.53 5.57 -3.85
N TYR A 665 -5.96 6.78 -3.50
CA TYR A 665 -6.33 7.17 -2.14
C TYR A 665 -5.20 7.09 -1.08
N GLN A 666 -3.93 6.94 -1.50
CA GLN A 666 -2.78 6.93 -0.57
C GLN A 666 -2.64 8.20 0.30
N HIS A 667 -3.29 9.32 -0.07
CA HIS A 667 -3.32 10.55 0.71
C HIS A 667 -4.56 10.68 1.62
N ASP A 668 -5.56 9.82 1.44
CA ASP A 668 -6.82 9.80 2.20
C ASP A 668 -6.78 8.82 3.40
N VAL A 669 -5.70 8.05 3.55
CA VAL A 669 -5.43 7.13 4.68
C VAL A 669 -4.48 7.74 5.71
N SER A 670 -4.42 7.17 6.92
CA SER A 670 -3.46 7.55 7.97
C SER A 670 -2.01 7.51 7.49
N GLN A 671 -1.43 8.69 7.28
CA GLN A 671 -0.06 8.86 6.75
C GLN A 671 1.02 8.25 7.67
N THR A 672 0.77 8.18 8.98
CA THR A 672 1.67 7.52 9.94
C THR A 672 1.68 6.00 9.76
N LEU A 673 0.49 5.39 9.59
CA LEU A 673 0.36 3.96 9.36
C LEU A 673 0.91 3.57 7.98
N LEU A 674 0.62 4.39 6.96
CA LEU A 674 1.18 4.26 5.63
C LEU A 674 2.71 4.24 5.67
N LYS A 675 3.34 5.26 6.27
CA LYS A 675 4.81 5.32 6.33
C LYS A 675 5.40 4.11 7.07
N ALA A 676 4.89 3.77 8.25
CA ALA A 676 5.38 2.62 9.02
C ALA A 676 5.30 1.29 8.23
N THR A 677 4.20 1.08 7.49
CA THR A 677 4.00 -0.14 6.70
C THR A 677 4.92 -0.17 5.48
N LEU A 678 5.02 0.92 4.73
CA LEU A 678 5.88 0.97 3.54
C LEU A 678 7.38 0.91 3.90
N ASP A 679 7.80 1.58 4.98
CA ASP A 679 9.17 1.48 5.49
C ASP A 679 9.50 0.04 5.95
N SER A 680 8.53 -0.67 6.55
CA SER A 680 8.65 -2.11 6.89
C SER A 680 8.68 -3.03 5.67
N VAL A 681 8.01 -2.67 4.56
CA VAL A 681 8.10 -3.40 3.29
C VAL A 681 9.47 -3.20 2.64
N VAL A 682 10.02 -1.98 2.69
CA VAL A 682 11.40 -1.72 2.27
C VAL A 682 12.39 -2.53 3.10
N GLU A 683 12.26 -2.53 4.44
CA GLU A 683 13.14 -3.31 5.32
C GLU A 683 13.11 -4.80 4.95
N GLU A 684 11.92 -5.36 4.69
CA GLU A 684 11.78 -6.76 4.28
C GLU A 684 12.38 -7.04 2.90
N CYS A 685 12.11 -6.21 1.89
CA CYS A 685 12.62 -6.45 0.53
C CYS A 685 14.15 -6.37 0.47
N VAL A 686 14.74 -5.35 1.12
CA VAL A 686 16.20 -5.16 1.21
C VAL A 686 16.85 -6.31 1.98
N SER A 687 16.27 -6.69 3.13
CA SER A 687 16.80 -7.79 3.93
C SER A 687 16.68 -9.14 3.19
N PHE A 688 15.55 -9.41 2.54
CA PHE A 688 15.31 -10.70 1.91
C PHE A 688 16.15 -10.93 0.65
N VAL A 689 16.35 -9.90 -0.18
CA VAL A 689 17.34 -9.95 -1.27
C VAL A 689 18.74 -10.08 -0.67
N GLY A 690 19.07 -9.28 0.34
CA GLY A 690 20.35 -9.28 1.04
C GLY A 690 21.47 -8.68 0.19
N VAL A 691 22.40 -7.98 0.82
CA VAL A 691 23.33 -7.05 0.13
C VAL A 691 24.79 -7.37 0.41
N ASP A 692 25.67 -7.11 -0.56
CA ASP A 692 27.12 -7.19 -0.36
C ASP A 692 27.63 -5.95 0.41
N ILE A 693 28.18 -6.13 1.61
CA ILE A 693 28.60 -4.99 2.45
C ILE A 693 29.82 -4.21 1.93
N ASN A 694 30.62 -4.83 1.06
CA ASN A 694 31.80 -4.19 0.48
C ASN A 694 31.43 -3.30 -0.71
N ILE A 695 30.31 -3.58 -1.39
CA ILE A 695 29.85 -2.85 -2.59
C ILE A 695 28.64 -1.94 -2.28
N CYS A 696 27.79 -2.30 -1.31
CA CYS A 696 26.53 -1.59 -1.00
C CYS A 696 26.72 -0.11 -0.63
N SER A 697 25.73 0.71 -1.00
CA SER A 697 25.61 2.12 -0.61
C SER A 697 25.10 2.29 0.81
N GLU A 698 25.40 3.44 1.44
CA GLU A 698 24.86 3.81 2.76
C GLU A 698 23.33 3.79 2.78
N ILE A 699 22.71 4.30 1.72
CA ILE A 699 21.25 4.31 1.54
C ILE A 699 20.68 2.89 1.61
N LEU A 700 21.23 1.94 0.86
CA LEU A 700 20.70 0.58 0.86
C LEU A 700 21.04 -0.18 2.16
N LEU A 701 22.19 0.12 2.80
CA LEU A 701 22.51 -0.39 4.14
C LEU A 701 21.53 0.09 5.23
N ARG A 702 21.02 1.33 5.16
CA ARG A 702 20.12 1.91 6.19
C ARG A 702 18.78 1.17 6.32
N HIS A 703 18.45 0.32 5.34
CA HIS A 703 17.22 -0.46 5.24
C HIS A 703 17.39 -1.97 5.52
N ILE A 704 18.56 -2.45 5.95
CA ILE A 704 18.69 -3.84 6.45
C ILE A 704 18.07 -3.95 7.85
N ALA A 705 17.36 -5.04 8.11
CA ALA A 705 16.87 -5.45 9.42
C ALA A 705 17.87 -5.17 10.57
N GLY A 706 17.47 -4.29 11.49
CA GLY A 706 18.27 -3.92 12.67
C GLY A 706 19.41 -2.92 12.42
N LEU A 707 19.60 -2.42 11.19
CA LEU A 707 20.42 -1.25 10.91
C LEU A 707 19.58 0.04 10.96
N ASN A 708 20.26 1.17 10.76
CA ASN A 708 19.69 2.52 10.58
C ASN A 708 20.79 3.42 9.99
N ALA A 709 20.46 4.66 9.61
CA ALA A 709 21.43 5.58 8.98
C ALA A 709 22.74 5.75 9.78
N ASN A 710 22.68 5.85 11.12
CA ASN A 710 23.89 5.95 11.95
C ASN A 710 24.74 4.67 11.91
N ARG A 711 24.12 3.48 11.93
CA ARG A 711 24.83 2.19 11.81
C ARG A 711 25.38 1.99 10.40
N ALA A 712 24.61 2.33 9.36
CA ALA A 712 25.03 2.27 7.96
C ALA A 712 26.24 3.18 7.70
N LYS A 713 26.20 4.44 8.15
CA LYS A 713 27.33 5.36 8.09
C LYS A 713 28.57 4.82 8.81
N ASN A 714 28.42 4.25 10.01
CA ASN A 714 29.55 3.67 10.74
C ASN A 714 30.14 2.42 10.06
N ILE A 715 29.34 1.64 9.33
CA ILE A 715 29.81 0.51 8.51
C ILE A 715 30.66 1.03 7.33
N ILE A 716 30.20 2.07 6.65
CA ILE A 716 30.95 2.70 5.54
C ILE A 716 32.26 3.32 6.05
N GLU A 717 32.22 4.08 7.15
CA GLU A 717 33.43 4.62 7.81
C GLU A 717 34.42 3.52 8.23
N TRP A 718 33.93 2.36 8.66
CA TRP A 718 34.78 1.21 8.98
C TRP A 718 35.41 0.61 7.71
N ARG A 719 34.62 0.43 6.63
CA ARG A 719 35.08 -0.10 5.34
C ARG A 719 36.15 0.80 4.70
N GLU A 720 35.94 2.10 4.71
CA GLU A 720 36.86 3.09 4.16
C GLU A 720 38.17 3.18 4.96
N LYS A 721 38.12 2.92 6.28
CA LYS A 721 39.30 3.02 7.16
C LYS A 721 40.12 1.73 7.26
N ASN A 722 39.47 0.56 7.31
CA ASN A 722 40.13 -0.72 7.58
C ASN A 722 40.23 -1.64 6.35
N GLY A 723 39.67 -1.21 5.21
CA GLY A 723 39.51 -2.04 4.02
C GLY A 723 38.21 -2.85 4.02
N PRO A 724 38.02 -3.72 3.01
CA PRO A 724 36.83 -4.55 2.90
C PRO A 724 36.69 -5.54 4.07
N PHE A 725 35.45 -5.80 4.47
CA PHE A 725 35.12 -6.87 5.42
C PHE A 725 35.43 -8.23 4.77
N ILE A 726 36.14 -9.09 5.52
CA ILE A 726 36.55 -10.44 5.13
C ILE A 726 35.55 -11.49 5.64
N ASN A 727 34.90 -11.23 6.78
CA ASN A 727 33.86 -12.07 7.34
C ASN A 727 32.84 -11.27 8.18
N ARG A 728 31.71 -11.90 8.52
CA ARG A 728 30.63 -11.31 9.32
C ARG A 728 31.07 -10.96 10.74
N GLU A 729 32.01 -11.69 11.35
CA GLU A 729 32.42 -11.45 12.74
C GLU A 729 33.02 -10.06 12.96
N GLN A 730 33.75 -9.51 11.97
CA GLN A 730 34.29 -8.15 12.00
C GLN A 730 33.21 -7.06 12.16
N LEU A 731 31.93 -7.35 11.85
CA LEU A 731 30.83 -6.41 12.08
C LEU A 731 30.67 -6.04 13.57
N LYS A 732 31.09 -6.92 14.48
CA LYS A 732 31.08 -6.66 15.94
C LYS A 732 32.11 -5.61 16.38
N GLU A 733 33.07 -5.28 15.51
CA GLU A 733 34.05 -4.20 15.71
C GLU A 733 33.50 -2.83 15.27
N VAL A 734 32.38 -2.81 14.54
CA VAL A 734 31.77 -1.56 14.05
C VAL A 734 31.10 -0.81 15.19
N LYS A 735 31.52 0.44 15.38
CA LYS A 735 31.02 1.36 16.41
C LYS A 735 29.48 1.44 16.39
N GLY A 736 28.83 1.05 17.49
CA GLY A 736 27.37 1.12 17.64
C GLY A 736 26.58 -0.06 17.06
N LEU A 737 27.26 -1.08 16.51
CA LEU A 737 26.64 -2.37 16.18
C LEU A 737 26.73 -3.32 17.39
N GLY A 738 25.78 -3.20 18.32
CA GLY A 738 25.70 -4.09 19.48
C GLY A 738 25.31 -5.52 19.11
N PRO A 739 25.45 -6.50 20.04
CA PRO A 739 25.15 -7.92 19.79
C PRO A 739 23.74 -8.18 19.25
N LYS A 740 22.73 -7.41 19.70
CA LYS A 740 21.37 -7.48 19.18
C LYS A 740 21.28 -7.01 17.73
N SER A 741 21.90 -5.87 17.39
CA SER A 741 21.96 -5.35 16.02
C SER A 741 22.64 -6.35 15.08
N PHE A 742 23.76 -6.95 15.52
CA PHE A 742 24.44 -8.00 14.79
C PHE A 742 23.54 -9.22 14.56
N GLN A 743 22.82 -9.70 15.58
CA GLN A 743 21.84 -10.78 15.43
C GLN A 743 20.77 -10.44 14.40
N GLN A 744 20.27 -9.20 14.34
CA GLN A 744 19.23 -8.83 13.39
C GLN A 744 19.73 -8.72 11.94
N CYS A 745 20.95 -8.18 11.72
CA CYS A 745 21.43 -7.90 10.36
C CYS A 745 22.28 -9.01 9.72
N ALA A 746 23.01 -9.82 10.49
CA ALA A 746 24.14 -10.58 9.97
C ALA A 746 23.78 -11.56 8.83
N GLY A 747 22.67 -12.29 8.94
CA GLY A 747 22.23 -13.26 7.91
C GLY A 747 21.66 -12.62 6.63
N PHE A 748 21.45 -11.31 6.62
CA PHE A 748 21.03 -10.52 5.45
C PHE A 748 22.20 -9.83 4.75
N ILE A 749 23.37 -9.81 5.39
CA ILE A 749 24.61 -9.26 4.85
C ILE A 749 25.39 -10.38 4.15
N ARG A 750 25.63 -10.22 2.84
CA ARG A 750 26.38 -11.16 2.01
C ARG A 750 27.79 -10.64 1.73
N PHE A 751 28.64 -11.56 1.26
CA PHE A 751 30.07 -11.35 1.03
C PHE A 751 30.44 -12.01 -0.30
N ASN A 752 30.88 -11.24 -1.30
CA ASN A 752 31.44 -11.78 -2.55
C ASN A 752 32.79 -12.47 -2.25
N GLN A 753 32.77 -13.80 -2.30
CA GLN A 753 33.90 -14.62 -1.91
C GLN A 753 35.05 -14.59 -2.93
N GLU A 754 34.79 -14.31 -4.21
CA GLU A 754 35.84 -14.12 -5.23
C GLU A 754 36.62 -12.82 -5.01
N TYR A 755 35.91 -11.72 -4.73
CA TYR A 755 36.51 -10.44 -4.37
C TYR A 755 37.39 -10.57 -3.11
N ILE A 756 36.91 -11.27 -2.09
CA ILE A 756 37.65 -11.49 -0.84
C ILE A 756 38.84 -12.43 -1.03
N LYS A 757 38.69 -13.53 -1.81
CA LYS A 757 39.81 -14.40 -2.22
C LYS A 757 40.90 -13.59 -2.92
N THR A 758 40.53 -12.69 -3.82
CA THR A 758 41.46 -11.83 -4.57
C THR A 758 42.19 -10.86 -3.64
N PHE A 759 41.46 -10.12 -2.80
CA PHE A 759 42.04 -9.20 -1.81
C PHE A 759 42.99 -9.92 -0.84
N CYS A 760 42.58 -11.06 -0.28
CA CYS A 760 43.39 -11.85 0.64
C CYS A 760 44.61 -12.51 -0.03
N SER A 761 44.57 -12.74 -1.35
CA SER A 761 45.71 -13.29 -2.11
C SER A 761 46.73 -12.21 -2.47
N ASN A 762 46.29 -10.99 -2.73
CA ASN A 762 47.17 -9.85 -3.00
C ASN A 762 47.90 -9.40 -1.73
N ASN A 763 47.19 -9.25 -0.60
CA ASN A 763 47.81 -8.88 0.68
C ASN A 763 48.76 -9.94 1.27
N LYS A 764 48.78 -11.17 0.71
CA LYS A 764 49.77 -12.20 1.06
C LYS A 764 51.09 -12.09 0.28
N LYS A 765 51.23 -11.12 -0.62
CA LYS A 765 52.44 -10.92 -1.44
C LYS A 765 53.34 -9.76 -0.99
N GLU A 766 52.93 -8.94 -0.03
CA GLU A 766 53.76 -7.89 0.55
C GLU A 766 54.21 -8.22 1.98
N PRO A 767 55.45 -8.70 2.18
CA PRO A 767 56.11 -8.65 3.48
C PRO A 767 56.72 -7.26 3.71
N GLU A 768 56.24 -6.56 4.74
CA GLU A 768 56.89 -5.47 5.47
C GLU A 768 57.69 -4.40 4.69
N SER A 769 57.02 -3.35 4.17
CA SER A 769 57.53 -1.97 4.38
C SER A 769 56.50 -0.87 4.05
N HIS A 770 55.78 -0.33 5.05
CA HIS A 770 55.44 1.10 5.11
C HIS A 770 54.94 1.53 6.50
N ALA A 771 55.86 1.98 7.34
CA ALA A 771 55.52 2.59 8.63
C ALA A 771 54.97 4.02 8.43
N PHE A 772 53.65 4.17 8.46
CA PHE A 772 53.00 5.49 8.39
C PHE A 772 53.20 6.29 9.70
N MET A 773 54.35 6.94 9.81
CA MET A 773 54.67 7.84 10.92
C MET A 773 53.78 9.10 10.88
N THR A 774 52.76 9.15 11.75
CA THR A 774 52.09 10.41 12.11
C THR A 774 52.35 10.70 13.59
N LYS A 775 52.92 11.90 13.88
CA LYS A 775 53.34 12.29 15.22
C LYS A 775 52.13 12.62 16.09
N ALA A 776 51.79 11.74 17.03
CA ALA A 776 50.80 12.04 18.08
C ALA A 776 51.43 12.81 19.25
N GLY A 777 50.72 13.83 19.74
CA GLY A 777 51.07 14.54 20.99
C GLY A 777 50.97 13.64 22.23
N ALA A 778 51.62 14.05 23.32
CA ALA A 778 51.93 13.15 24.41
C ALA A 778 50.82 12.98 25.49
N GLN A 779 50.83 11.79 26.11
CA GLN A 779 50.27 11.42 27.42
C GLN A 779 48.74 11.31 27.60
N GLY A 780 48.30 10.08 27.88
CA GLY A 780 46.92 9.74 28.28
C GLY A 780 46.78 8.29 28.78
N LYS A 781 47.62 7.86 29.73
CA LYS A 781 47.70 6.45 30.16
C LYS A 781 46.39 5.93 30.82
N LYS A 782 45.66 5.06 30.12
CA LYS A 782 44.83 4.00 30.73
C LYS A 782 45.09 2.66 30.03
N LYS A 783 45.39 1.62 30.81
CA LYS A 783 45.67 0.27 30.30
C LYS A 783 44.37 -0.41 29.86
N GLY A 784 44.13 -0.53 28.55
CA GLY A 784 43.24 -1.57 28.01
C GLY A 784 43.94 -2.93 28.02
N LYS A 785 43.21 -4.01 28.27
CA LYS A 785 43.70 -5.36 27.95
C LYS A 785 43.70 -5.53 26.42
N PRO A 786 44.65 -6.27 25.82
CA PRO A 786 44.52 -6.67 24.43
C PRO A 786 43.27 -7.54 24.27
N VAL A 787 42.38 -7.16 23.35
CA VAL A 787 41.28 -8.02 22.90
C VAL A 787 41.87 -9.01 21.89
N PRO A 788 41.48 -10.30 21.90
CA PRO A 788 41.99 -11.27 20.94
C PRO A 788 41.70 -10.82 19.51
N TYR A 789 42.68 -11.00 18.61
CA TYR A 789 42.47 -10.82 17.16
C TYR A 789 41.32 -11.74 16.72
N ALA A 790 40.25 -11.16 16.17
CA ALA A 790 39.25 -11.94 15.45
C ALA A 790 39.92 -12.63 14.25
N SER A 791 39.52 -13.86 13.94
CA SER A 791 40.16 -14.65 12.89
C SER A 791 39.99 -13.98 11.53
N GLN A 792 41.08 -13.47 10.95
CA GLN A 792 41.13 -12.83 9.62
C GLN A 792 40.96 -13.81 8.45
N GLN A 793 40.28 -14.94 8.66
CA GLN A 793 40.02 -15.95 7.62
C GLN A 793 38.62 -15.73 7.02
N PRO A 794 38.47 -15.84 5.69
CA PRO A 794 37.17 -15.76 5.04
C PRO A 794 36.35 -17.02 5.32
N ASN A 795 35.07 -16.85 5.63
CA ASN A 795 34.14 -17.95 5.90
C ASN A 795 33.21 -18.17 4.69
N PRO A 796 33.27 -19.34 4.00
CA PRO A 796 32.38 -19.61 2.86
C PRO A 796 30.88 -19.55 3.19
N LEU A 797 30.47 -19.68 4.45
CA LEU A 797 29.06 -19.55 4.84
C LEU A 797 28.56 -18.08 4.81
N ASP A 798 29.45 -17.08 4.77
CA ASP A 798 29.07 -15.66 4.81
C ASP A 798 28.47 -15.16 3.48
N GLN A 799 28.66 -15.91 2.38
CA GLN A 799 27.99 -15.65 1.09
C GLN A 799 26.50 -16.09 1.09
N THR A 800 26.10 -16.95 2.04
CA THR A 800 24.80 -17.63 2.09
C THR A 800 23.76 -16.90 2.95
N CYS A 801 22.49 -17.29 2.85
CA CYS A 801 21.41 -16.83 3.73
C CYS A 801 21.44 -17.44 5.15
N ILE A 802 22.39 -18.33 5.45
CA ILE A 802 22.50 -19.02 6.74
C ILE A 802 22.96 -18.02 7.80
N HIS A 803 22.24 -17.94 8.92
CA HIS A 803 22.60 -17.05 10.02
C HIS A 803 23.80 -17.58 10.83
N PRO A 804 24.73 -16.73 11.33
CA PRO A 804 25.88 -17.17 12.12
C PRO A 804 25.55 -18.04 13.35
N GLU A 805 24.38 -17.87 13.97
CA GLU A 805 23.94 -18.73 15.10
C GLU A 805 23.78 -20.21 14.69
N SER A 806 23.62 -20.49 13.39
CA SER A 806 23.42 -21.83 12.82
C SER A 806 24.69 -22.42 12.20
N TYR A 807 25.84 -21.74 12.21
CA TYR A 807 27.07 -22.21 11.54
C TYR A 807 27.58 -23.55 12.09
N ASN A 808 27.50 -23.77 13.40
CA ASN A 808 27.86 -25.06 14.01
C ASN A 808 26.95 -26.21 13.54
N ILE A 809 25.71 -25.91 13.13
CA ILE A 809 24.75 -26.88 12.59
C ILE A 809 25.03 -27.11 11.10
N ALA A 810 25.30 -26.04 10.33
CA ALA A 810 25.65 -26.11 8.92
C ALA A 810 26.95 -26.90 8.68
N MET A 811 28.00 -26.67 9.49
CA MET A 811 29.26 -27.43 9.40
C MET A 811 29.08 -28.92 9.77
N ARG A 812 28.21 -29.23 10.75
CA ARG A 812 27.84 -30.62 11.06
C ARG A 812 27.05 -31.27 9.93
N PHE A 813 26.17 -30.53 9.25
CA PHE A 813 25.44 -31.01 8.07
C PHE A 813 26.35 -31.24 6.86
N LEU A 814 27.28 -30.31 6.56
CA LEU A 814 28.30 -30.48 5.52
C LEU A 814 29.14 -31.74 5.75
N SER A 815 29.60 -31.95 6.99
CA SER A 815 30.34 -33.16 7.39
C SER A 815 29.51 -34.44 7.21
N LEU A 816 28.20 -34.36 7.45
CA LEU A 816 27.26 -35.48 7.39
C LEU A 816 26.91 -35.90 5.95
N ILE A 817 26.90 -34.96 5.00
CA ILE A 817 26.64 -35.23 3.57
C ILE A 817 27.93 -35.47 2.75
N GLY A 818 29.12 -35.37 3.35
CA GLY A 818 30.40 -35.46 2.64
C GLY A 818 30.67 -34.27 1.70
N GLY A 819 30.13 -33.09 2.01
CA GLY A 819 30.26 -31.88 1.20
C GLY A 819 31.39 -30.97 1.68
N ASN A 820 32.16 -30.38 0.77
CA ASN A 820 33.14 -29.35 1.12
C ASN A 820 32.47 -27.95 1.13
N ALA A 821 32.97 -27.03 1.95
CA ALA A 821 32.54 -25.63 1.92
C ALA A 821 32.90 -24.93 0.59
N ASN A 822 33.82 -25.48 -0.19
CA ASN A 822 34.12 -25.05 -1.56
C ASN A 822 33.09 -25.52 -2.62
N ASP A 823 32.11 -26.36 -2.25
CA ASP A 823 31.12 -26.94 -3.17
C ASP A 823 29.73 -26.29 -3.08
N ILE A 824 29.58 -25.28 -2.21
CA ILE A 824 28.35 -24.48 -2.07
C ILE A 824 27.89 -23.96 -3.44
N GLY A 825 26.60 -24.15 -3.74
CA GLY A 825 25.98 -23.74 -5.00
C GLY A 825 26.29 -24.59 -6.23
N LYS A 826 27.11 -25.64 -6.13
CA LYS A 826 27.37 -26.59 -7.23
C LYS A 826 26.35 -27.73 -7.24
N SER A 827 26.16 -28.36 -8.41
CA SER A 827 25.28 -29.53 -8.57
C SER A 827 25.69 -30.71 -7.67
N ASP A 828 26.99 -30.92 -7.42
CA ASP A 828 27.50 -31.94 -6.49
C ASP A 828 26.93 -31.78 -5.06
N MET A 829 26.86 -30.55 -4.54
CA MET A 829 26.23 -30.25 -3.24
C MET A 829 24.75 -30.63 -3.25
N GLN A 830 24.02 -30.28 -4.31
CA GLN A 830 22.61 -30.64 -4.48
C GLN A 830 22.42 -32.16 -4.53
N GLN A 831 23.30 -32.90 -5.21
CA GLN A 831 23.25 -34.37 -5.26
C GLN A 831 23.51 -35.00 -3.88
N LYS A 832 24.53 -34.53 -3.15
CA LYS A 832 24.87 -34.98 -1.79
C LYS A 832 23.75 -34.73 -0.78
N VAL A 833 23.15 -33.53 -0.81
CA VAL A 833 21.97 -33.19 0.01
C VAL A 833 20.80 -34.12 -0.33
N ASN A 834 20.46 -34.27 -1.62
CA ASN A 834 19.37 -35.12 -2.06
C ASN A 834 19.55 -36.60 -1.65
N ALA A 835 20.78 -37.13 -1.67
CA ALA A 835 21.07 -38.49 -1.24
C ALA A 835 20.73 -38.72 0.24
N VAL A 836 21.11 -37.79 1.14
CA VAL A 836 20.82 -37.92 2.58
C VAL A 836 19.35 -37.67 2.89
N ILE A 837 18.71 -36.68 2.24
CA ILE A 837 17.28 -36.39 2.43
C ILE A 837 16.39 -37.53 1.93
N ARG A 838 16.76 -38.21 0.82
CA ARG A 838 16.06 -39.43 0.36
C ARG A 838 16.22 -40.62 1.31
N LYS A 839 17.32 -40.69 2.09
CA LYS A 839 17.62 -41.81 2.99
C LYS A 839 16.91 -41.69 4.35
N GLU A 840 16.84 -40.49 4.92
CA GLU A 840 16.42 -40.28 6.32
C GLU A 840 15.33 -39.21 6.50
N GLY A 841 14.90 -38.57 5.41
CA GLY A 841 13.96 -37.45 5.45
C GLY A 841 14.53 -36.19 6.09
N LEU A 842 13.80 -35.09 5.92
CA LEU A 842 14.16 -33.80 6.51
C LEU A 842 14.00 -33.82 8.04
N GLU A 843 12.96 -34.48 8.55
CA GLU A 843 12.64 -34.57 9.98
C GLU A 843 13.65 -35.45 10.76
N GLY A 844 14.01 -36.62 10.21
CA GLY A 844 15.05 -37.49 10.78
C GLY A 844 16.42 -36.82 10.79
N THR A 845 16.78 -36.15 9.69
CA THR A 845 18.04 -35.40 9.60
C THR A 845 18.08 -34.21 10.57
N ALA A 846 16.98 -33.46 10.73
CA ALA A 846 16.88 -32.36 11.69
C ALA A 846 17.02 -32.88 13.14
N THR A 847 16.35 -33.99 13.47
CA THR A 847 16.43 -34.65 14.78
C THR A 847 17.87 -35.09 15.09
N ARG A 848 18.55 -35.76 14.15
CA ARG A 848 19.96 -36.17 14.29
C ARG A 848 20.90 -35.00 14.50
N LEU A 849 20.63 -33.86 13.87
CA LEU A 849 21.42 -32.64 14.05
C LEU A 849 21.06 -31.85 15.32
N ASN A 850 20.00 -32.22 16.05
CA ASN A 850 19.42 -31.45 17.15
C ASN A 850 19.08 -30.00 16.71
N THR A 851 18.31 -29.90 15.63
CA THR A 851 17.84 -28.64 15.03
C THR A 851 16.38 -28.77 14.57
N THR A 852 15.75 -27.67 14.15
CA THR A 852 14.38 -27.70 13.63
C THR A 852 14.35 -27.97 12.12
N VAL A 853 13.21 -28.47 11.64
CA VAL A 853 12.94 -28.70 10.21
C VAL A 853 13.14 -27.41 9.40
N HIS A 854 12.66 -26.26 9.90
CA HIS A 854 12.79 -24.97 9.23
C HIS A 854 14.23 -24.44 9.23
N THR A 855 14.96 -24.63 10.33
CA THR A 855 16.39 -24.26 10.41
C THR A 855 17.24 -25.14 9.48
N LEU A 856 16.94 -26.43 9.38
CA LEU A 856 17.63 -27.33 8.45
C LEU A 856 17.31 -27.02 6.99
N GLN A 857 16.04 -26.71 6.67
CA GLN A 857 15.68 -26.30 5.31
C GLN A 857 16.44 -25.03 4.90
N LEU A 858 16.51 -24.01 5.76
CA LEU A 858 17.27 -22.79 5.49
C LEU A 858 18.79 -23.05 5.32
N ILE A 859 19.34 -24.03 6.02
CA ILE A 859 20.73 -24.50 5.82
C ILE A 859 20.88 -25.20 4.46
N ILE A 860 19.93 -26.05 4.08
CA ILE A 860 19.91 -26.70 2.76
C ILE A 860 19.85 -25.63 1.67
N ASP A 861 18.84 -24.77 1.69
CA ASP A 861 18.61 -23.69 0.73
C ASP A 861 19.89 -22.87 0.51
N GLY A 862 20.51 -22.41 1.60
CA GLY A 862 21.73 -21.61 1.56
C GLY A 862 23.00 -22.34 1.11
N LEU A 863 23.04 -23.68 1.17
CA LEU A 863 24.16 -24.48 0.63
C LEU A 863 23.91 -24.87 -0.85
N THR A 864 22.65 -25.03 -1.27
CA THR A 864 22.27 -25.46 -2.62
C THR A 864 22.02 -24.32 -3.61
N GLN A 865 21.78 -23.10 -3.14
CA GLN A 865 21.61 -21.90 -3.98
C GLN A 865 22.90 -21.59 -4.78
N PRO A 866 22.79 -21.31 -6.09
CA PRO A 866 23.95 -21.04 -6.94
C PRO A 866 24.68 -19.74 -6.55
N GLU A 867 25.94 -19.62 -6.95
CA GLU A 867 26.71 -18.39 -6.75
C GLU A 867 26.03 -17.21 -7.47
N GLY A 868 25.89 -16.08 -6.79
CA GLY A 868 25.17 -14.90 -7.30
C GLY A 868 23.63 -14.95 -7.22
N PHE A 869 23.02 -15.99 -6.62
CA PHE A 869 21.56 -16.13 -6.48
C PHE A 869 20.88 -14.84 -5.97
N ASP A 870 19.83 -14.40 -6.66
CA ASP A 870 19.01 -13.23 -6.32
C ASP A 870 17.54 -13.63 -6.41
N ILE A 871 16.79 -13.53 -5.30
CA ILE A 871 15.39 -13.99 -5.22
C ILE A 871 14.45 -13.30 -6.21
N ARG A 872 14.90 -12.22 -6.86
CA ARG A 872 14.13 -11.45 -7.85
C ARG A 872 14.13 -12.08 -9.23
N THR A 873 14.92 -13.13 -9.47
CA THR A 873 14.91 -13.87 -10.74
C THR A 873 13.55 -14.50 -11.06
N ASP A 874 12.73 -14.75 -10.03
CA ASP A 874 11.39 -15.37 -10.14
C ASP A 874 10.24 -14.35 -10.16
N PHE A 875 10.56 -13.04 -10.16
CA PHE A 875 9.60 -11.93 -10.15
C PHE A 875 9.44 -11.30 -11.54
N ASP A 876 8.54 -10.30 -11.64
CA ASP A 876 8.32 -9.49 -12.84
C ASP A 876 9.66 -9.03 -13.46
N LYS A 877 9.83 -9.30 -14.76
CA LYS A 877 10.98 -8.86 -15.56
C LYS A 877 10.57 -7.66 -16.43
N PRO A 878 11.43 -6.63 -16.60
CA PRO A 878 11.17 -5.52 -17.51
C PRO A 878 10.83 -6.01 -18.93
N ASP A 879 9.80 -5.42 -19.52
CA ASP A 879 9.23 -5.88 -20.78
C ASP A 879 9.88 -5.15 -21.96
N PHE A 880 10.73 -5.86 -22.71
CA PHE A 880 11.51 -5.30 -23.81
C PHE A 880 10.78 -5.48 -25.15
N LYS A 881 10.31 -4.35 -25.71
CA LYS A 881 9.59 -4.25 -26.97
C LYS A 881 10.51 -3.83 -28.13
N ARG A 882 10.07 -4.10 -29.36
CA ARG A 882 10.61 -3.53 -30.61
C ARG A 882 9.58 -2.77 -31.46
N SER A 883 8.30 -2.92 -31.14
CA SER A 883 7.17 -2.24 -31.79
C SER A 883 6.12 -1.88 -30.74
N ILE A 884 5.28 -0.92 -31.07
CA ILE A 884 4.01 -0.70 -30.38
C ILE A 884 2.97 -1.66 -30.96
N VAL A 885 1.86 -1.80 -30.25
CA VAL A 885 0.59 -2.28 -30.80
C VAL A 885 -0.37 -1.10 -30.67
N CYS A 886 -0.62 -0.37 -31.75
CA CYS A 886 -1.64 0.70 -31.71
C CYS A 886 -3.04 0.06 -31.65
N PHE A 887 -4.07 0.85 -31.39
CA PHE A 887 -5.44 0.34 -31.45
C PHE A 887 -5.82 -0.06 -32.90
N GLU A 888 -5.14 0.56 -33.86
CA GLU A 888 -5.29 0.39 -35.30
C GLU A 888 -4.54 -0.86 -35.82
N ASP A 889 -3.44 -1.27 -35.16
CA ASP A 889 -2.66 -2.47 -35.49
C ASP A 889 -3.28 -3.78 -34.93
N LEU A 890 -4.48 -3.69 -34.39
CA LEU A 890 -5.03 -4.66 -33.45
C LEU A 890 -5.95 -5.67 -34.17
N HIS A 891 -5.33 -6.75 -34.67
CA HIS A 891 -5.99 -7.75 -35.52
C HIS A 891 -6.68 -8.86 -34.69
N VAL A 892 -7.86 -9.32 -35.12
CA VAL A 892 -8.51 -10.49 -34.52
C VAL A 892 -7.65 -11.74 -34.73
N GLY A 893 -7.45 -12.52 -33.68
CA GLY A 893 -6.55 -13.67 -33.65
C GLY A 893 -5.13 -13.36 -33.14
N ALA A 894 -4.73 -12.08 -33.07
CA ALA A 894 -3.42 -11.70 -32.54
C ALA A 894 -3.23 -12.18 -31.10
N VAL A 895 -2.01 -12.61 -30.77
CA VAL A 895 -1.61 -13.03 -29.42
C VAL A 895 -0.70 -11.96 -28.84
N LEU A 896 -1.06 -11.46 -27.66
CA LEU A 896 -0.41 -10.34 -26.99
C LEU A 896 -0.16 -10.69 -25.52
N THR A 897 0.89 -10.12 -24.94
CA THR A 897 1.10 -10.14 -23.48
C THR A 897 0.54 -8.88 -22.87
N GLY A 898 -0.21 -9.01 -21.77
CA GLY A 898 -0.78 -7.88 -21.04
C GLY A 898 -0.68 -8.03 -19.53
N LYS A 899 -1.05 -6.96 -18.82
CA LYS A 899 -1.09 -6.91 -17.35
C LYS A 899 -2.51 -6.59 -16.89
N VAL A 900 -3.03 -7.36 -15.94
CA VAL A 900 -4.38 -7.15 -15.40
C VAL A 900 -4.42 -5.81 -14.66
N GLU A 901 -5.28 -4.90 -15.11
CA GLU A 901 -5.60 -3.65 -14.38
C GLU A 901 -6.58 -3.93 -13.24
N ASN A 902 -7.66 -4.67 -13.52
CA ASN A 902 -8.80 -4.79 -12.63
C ASN A 902 -9.56 -6.11 -12.85
N ALA A 903 -10.14 -6.67 -11.79
CA ALA A 903 -10.95 -7.88 -11.83
C ALA A 903 -12.36 -7.58 -11.27
N THR A 904 -13.40 -7.89 -12.05
CA THR A 904 -14.80 -7.65 -11.71
C THR A 904 -15.62 -8.95 -11.74
N PRO A 905 -16.83 -8.99 -11.18
CA PRO A 905 -17.71 -10.17 -11.24
C PRO A 905 -18.11 -10.63 -12.65
N PHE A 906 -17.86 -9.82 -13.70
CA PHE A 906 -18.22 -10.11 -15.09
C PHE A 906 -17.01 -10.29 -16.02
N GLY A 907 -15.79 -10.05 -15.55
CA GLY A 907 -14.57 -10.27 -16.33
C GLY A 907 -13.34 -9.59 -15.73
N VAL A 908 -12.25 -9.61 -16.48
CA VAL A 908 -10.94 -9.09 -16.06
C VAL A 908 -10.45 -8.12 -17.14
N PHE A 909 -10.12 -6.89 -16.74
CA PHE A 909 -9.57 -5.86 -17.61
C PHE A 909 -8.05 -5.96 -17.64
N VAL A 910 -7.49 -5.95 -18.85
CA VAL A 910 -6.06 -6.19 -19.12
C VAL A 910 -5.55 -5.09 -20.03
N ASP A 911 -4.56 -4.33 -19.59
CA ASP A 911 -3.79 -3.50 -20.50
C ASP A 911 -2.87 -4.38 -21.35
N ILE A 912 -2.93 -4.20 -22.65
CA ILE A 912 -2.12 -4.87 -23.68
C ILE A 912 -1.20 -3.88 -24.41
N GLY A 913 -1.00 -2.69 -23.85
CA GLY A 913 -0.11 -1.65 -24.38
C GLY A 913 -0.72 -0.74 -25.44
N VAL A 914 -2.03 -0.84 -25.69
CA VAL A 914 -2.76 -0.13 -26.77
C VAL A 914 -3.49 1.12 -26.26
N GLY A 915 -3.22 1.52 -25.01
CA GLY A 915 -3.82 2.70 -24.38
C GLY A 915 -5.30 2.57 -23.97
N LYS A 916 -5.91 1.40 -24.19
CA LYS A 916 -7.25 0.98 -23.70
C LYS A 916 -7.17 -0.48 -23.24
N ALA A 917 -7.64 -0.77 -22.03
CA ALA A 917 -7.69 -2.14 -21.53
C ALA A 917 -8.74 -3.00 -22.26
N GLY A 918 -8.34 -4.21 -22.64
CA GLY A 918 -9.26 -5.23 -23.17
C GLY A 918 -9.92 -6.03 -22.05
N LEU A 919 -11.17 -6.45 -22.28
CA LEU A 919 -11.93 -7.26 -21.33
C LEU A 919 -11.82 -8.74 -21.69
N ILE A 920 -11.33 -9.56 -20.75
CA ILE A 920 -11.54 -11.02 -20.73
C ILE A 920 -12.87 -11.29 -19.98
N PRO A 921 -13.96 -11.74 -20.64
CA PRO A 921 -15.19 -12.11 -19.95
C PRO A 921 -15.00 -13.37 -19.09
N VAL A 922 -15.74 -13.56 -17.97
CA VAL A 922 -15.52 -14.73 -17.07
C VAL A 922 -15.54 -16.07 -17.82
N ARG A 923 -16.44 -16.23 -18.81
CA ARG A 923 -16.55 -17.44 -19.65
C ARG A 923 -15.25 -17.83 -20.39
N ASN A 924 -14.33 -16.89 -20.59
CA ASN A 924 -13.04 -17.10 -21.25
C ASN A 924 -11.93 -17.52 -20.25
N ILE A 925 -12.17 -17.36 -18.94
CA ILE A 925 -11.25 -17.66 -17.84
C ILE A 925 -11.57 -19.06 -17.29
N THR A 926 -11.20 -20.10 -18.04
CA THR A 926 -11.46 -21.49 -17.64
C THR A 926 -10.37 -22.03 -16.71
N GLU A 927 -10.73 -22.98 -15.83
CA GLU A 927 -9.78 -23.61 -14.90
C GLU A 927 -8.60 -24.31 -15.59
N ALA A 928 -8.69 -24.68 -16.87
CA ALA A 928 -7.59 -25.27 -17.61
C ALA A 928 -6.47 -24.25 -17.91
N LYS A 929 -6.81 -22.96 -18.01
CA LYS A 929 -5.92 -21.84 -18.35
C LYS A 929 -5.29 -21.17 -17.12
N LEU A 930 -5.65 -21.62 -15.91
CA LEU A 930 -5.20 -21.08 -14.63
C LEU A 930 -4.15 -22.01 -13.97
N SER A 931 -3.10 -21.42 -13.41
CA SER A 931 -2.03 -22.19 -12.75
C SER A 931 -2.56 -22.98 -11.53
N LYS A 932 -1.87 -24.09 -11.20
CA LYS A 932 -2.25 -25.03 -10.12
C LYS A 932 -2.46 -24.35 -8.75
N VAL A 933 -1.84 -23.18 -8.53
CA VAL A 933 -1.97 -22.37 -7.30
C VAL A 933 -3.26 -21.52 -7.31
N LYS A 934 -3.65 -20.97 -8.47
CA LYS A 934 -4.71 -19.96 -8.61
C LYS A 934 -6.14 -20.53 -8.65
N LYS A 935 -6.31 -21.85 -8.78
CA LYS A 935 -7.60 -22.60 -8.75
C LYS A 935 -8.38 -22.57 -7.40
N ARG A 936 -8.19 -21.53 -6.58
CA ARG A 936 -8.85 -21.35 -5.27
C ARG A 936 -9.41 -19.93 -5.04
N ARG A 937 -9.31 -19.04 -6.02
CA ARG A 937 -9.97 -17.72 -6.00
C ARG A 937 -11.26 -17.77 -6.84
N SER A 938 -12.27 -16.99 -6.44
CA SER A 938 -13.58 -16.92 -7.14
C SER A 938 -13.51 -16.30 -8.54
N LEU A 939 -12.52 -15.43 -8.77
CA LEU A 939 -11.99 -15.10 -10.10
C LEU A 939 -10.50 -15.46 -10.07
N GLY A 940 -10.03 -16.21 -11.06
CA GLY A 940 -8.69 -16.81 -11.06
C GLY A 940 -7.51 -15.86 -11.31
N LEU A 941 -7.79 -14.60 -11.59
CA LEU A 941 -6.84 -13.53 -11.93
C LEU A 941 -7.08 -12.33 -11.00
N GLY A 942 -6.00 -11.65 -10.60
CA GLY A 942 -6.05 -10.41 -9.83
C GLY A 942 -5.29 -9.25 -10.51
N PRO A 943 -5.52 -8.00 -10.08
CA PRO A 943 -4.72 -6.84 -10.50
C PRO A 943 -3.22 -7.09 -10.39
N GLY A 944 -2.46 -6.58 -11.35
CA GLY A 944 -1.00 -6.69 -11.42
C GLY A 944 -0.46 -8.01 -11.97
N GLU A 945 -1.30 -9.01 -12.25
CA GLU A 945 -0.85 -10.30 -12.81
C GLU A 945 -0.60 -10.20 -14.33
N ARG A 946 0.48 -10.81 -14.83
CA ARG A 946 0.78 -10.91 -16.27
C ARG A 946 -0.05 -12.04 -16.90
N VAL A 947 -0.53 -11.81 -18.13
CA VAL A 947 -1.32 -12.78 -18.89
C VAL A 947 -0.92 -12.77 -20.36
N GLU A 948 -0.95 -13.94 -20.99
CA GLU A 948 -0.93 -14.06 -22.44
C GLU A 948 -2.39 -14.17 -22.91
N VAL A 949 -2.79 -13.32 -23.85
CA VAL A 949 -4.18 -13.15 -24.29
C VAL A 949 -4.29 -13.18 -25.80
N ARG A 950 -5.42 -13.69 -26.31
CA ARG A 950 -5.77 -13.63 -27.73
C ARG A 950 -6.86 -12.59 -27.96
N VAL A 951 -6.70 -11.78 -28.99
CA VAL A 951 -7.70 -10.81 -29.43
C VAL A 951 -8.86 -11.55 -30.10
N LEU A 952 -10.06 -11.47 -29.55
CA LEU A 952 -11.27 -12.07 -30.13
C LEU A 952 -12.10 -11.09 -30.96
N ASN A 953 -12.13 -9.82 -30.56
CA ASN A 953 -12.91 -8.79 -31.25
C ASN A 953 -12.37 -7.39 -30.90
N VAL A 954 -12.40 -6.47 -31.86
CA VAL A 954 -12.01 -5.06 -31.73
C VAL A 954 -13.15 -4.19 -32.27
N ASP A 955 -13.92 -3.60 -31.37
CA ASP A 955 -15.02 -2.67 -31.68
C ASP A 955 -14.43 -1.25 -31.73
N ILE A 956 -13.91 -0.89 -32.92
CA ILE A 956 -13.25 0.39 -33.22
C ILE A 956 -14.13 1.60 -32.85
N PRO A 957 -15.38 1.75 -33.33
CA PRO A 957 -16.19 2.93 -33.02
C PRO A 957 -16.60 3.06 -31.54
N ARG A 958 -16.34 2.05 -30.71
CA ARG A 958 -16.54 2.12 -29.24
C ARG A 958 -15.24 2.03 -28.43
N LEU A 959 -14.08 1.91 -29.08
CA LEU A 959 -12.77 1.68 -28.44
C LEU A 959 -12.78 0.52 -27.43
N ARG A 960 -13.37 -0.62 -27.80
CA ARG A 960 -13.47 -1.82 -26.95
C ARG A 960 -12.78 -3.01 -27.56
N ILE A 961 -12.04 -3.75 -26.72
CA ILE A 961 -11.32 -4.96 -27.12
C ILE A 961 -11.84 -6.12 -26.27
N THR A 962 -12.18 -7.24 -26.91
CA THR A 962 -12.57 -8.49 -26.23
C THR A 962 -11.43 -9.50 -26.35
N LEU A 963 -11.04 -10.06 -25.21
CA LEU A 963 -9.88 -10.94 -25.09
C LEU A 963 -10.29 -12.37 -24.68
N ASP A 964 -9.55 -13.36 -25.15
CA ASP A 964 -9.48 -14.69 -24.54
C ASP A 964 -8.20 -14.80 -23.71
N LEU A 965 -8.27 -15.46 -22.55
CA LEU A 965 -7.06 -15.85 -21.81
C LEU A 965 -6.41 -17.02 -22.56
N ILE A 966 -5.10 -17.02 -22.79
CA ILE A 966 -4.38 -18.25 -23.19
C ILE A 966 -3.84 -18.92 -21.93
N ARG A 967 -3.01 -18.19 -21.18
CA ARG A 967 -2.43 -18.61 -19.90
C ARG A 967 -2.10 -17.39 -19.04
N VAL A 968 -1.98 -17.64 -17.74
CA VAL A 968 -1.33 -16.70 -16.82
C VAL A 968 0.18 -16.90 -16.94
N LEU A 969 0.92 -15.80 -16.97
CA LEU A 969 2.39 -15.78 -16.99
C LEU A 969 2.94 -15.67 -15.55
#